data_AF-A0A7C5XF54-F1
#
_entry.id   AF-A0A7C5XF54-F1
#
_cell.length_a   1.000
_cell.length_b   1.000
_cell.length_c   1.000
_cell.angle_alpha   90.00
_cell.angle_beta   90.00
_cell.angle_gamma   90.00
#
_symmetry.space_group_name_H-M   'P 1'
#
loop_
_entity.id
_entity.type
_entity.pdbx_description
1 polymer ?
#
loop_
_entity_poly.entity_id
_entity_poly.type
_entity_poly.pdbx_seq_one_letter_code
_entity_poly.pdbx_strand_id
1 'polypeptide(L)'
;MFSQLEVFDCWDRVALIVGSVLSGYDGISREFPTKDVNPVRGGLVGESLGDALRPCGVDDLLLNVDGGVREVVLDALITRSGTIHELTGAFANYYREVSNEVVRVFNLAVRRGGAYGGEAVYGLGLSSMLSGALVKGKAVDAGVVDEALRLAIQAIPLMRSFDRAILIIDALRPLSRLAPHWYVAFLARLSSVGGLGDNVTEIIIGDVLELFNGYYETFRAMAWPLASAIEAISSLFRGNPSLMNHRTAEVAGVIVKALGALPRRGPLGFVAWANAMYPILMNEVVGELVRGGLGVSDLVGLSRSILNGLGELRRDVNELLGDAGFRGFVEAREFIADELSMNQVLMSAEACLRHALGSYALVNDKPSEAEAWFNEAVKTLEANSERLLFEHLAFKSRAIATPTLDEFEDLLNGFRDLALDAYRIYDASPRLSTTALSAVSDYLVVAAALNDLDGIIEGLTYFTQMLSDLKLTHSFMHVVTKLTINAMLNQPQTLAHHLLITPTELINAFRARFHDIDPAILETALGLGGDDGIVDVGVVVFRFGEGIEGKVLNELGINTDELLSEFMGLINSLDGKSLTHLVVPRSAFGRLVAMMHALVEGLHDLARAHALMGIAESNTKLQARLFREFYDVCCDKDYDNYRLALARLYLYHI
;
A
#
# COMPACT_ATOMS: atom_id res chain seq x y z
N MET A 1 17.07 27.87 5.17
CA MET A 1 17.12 28.07 3.70
C MET A 1 16.22 29.20 3.22
N PHE A 2 15.00 29.33 3.75
CA PHE A 2 13.94 30.17 3.15
C PHE A 2 13.76 31.58 3.76
N SER A 3 14.69 32.10 4.55
CA SER A 3 14.58 33.44 5.15
C SER A 3 14.53 34.58 4.12
N GLN A 4 15.00 34.34 2.89
CA GLN A 4 14.85 35.28 1.77
C GLN A 4 13.42 35.33 1.20
N LEU A 5 12.50 34.45 1.64
CA LEU A 5 11.12 34.45 1.19
C LEU A 5 10.22 35.45 1.94
N GLU A 6 10.62 35.89 3.13
CA GLU A 6 9.84 36.79 4.00
C GLU A 6 9.55 38.18 3.38
N VAL A 7 10.17 38.51 2.23
CA VAL A 7 9.99 39.76 1.50
C VAL A 7 8.95 39.70 0.38
N PHE A 8 8.39 38.52 0.06
CA PHE A 8 7.39 38.36 -1.01
C PHE A 8 5.96 38.34 -0.46
N ASP A 9 5.08 39.12 -1.10
CA ASP A 9 3.65 39.19 -0.81
C ASP A 9 2.84 38.34 -1.80
N CYS A 10 3.05 37.02 -1.76
CA CYS A 10 2.39 36.04 -2.63
C CYS A 10 2.26 34.66 -1.96
N TRP A 11 1.79 34.68 -0.72
CA TRP A 11 1.62 33.50 0.13
C TRP A 11 0.66 32.47 -0.50
N ASP A 12 -0.32 32.92 -1.29
CA ASP A 12 -1.29 32.13 -2.04
C ASP A 12 -0.62 31.30 -3.15
N ARG A 13 0.25 31.93 -3.93
CA ARG A 13 1.11 31.25 -4.91
C ARG A 13 2.00 30.20 -4.25
N VAL A 14 2.54 30.51 -3.06
CA VAL A 14 3.37 29.58 -2.29
C VAL A 14 2.56 28.40 -1.76
N ALA A 15 1.33 28.60 -1.26
CA ALA A 15 0.43 27.49 -0.91
C ALA A 15 0.24 26.54 -2.10
N LEU A 16 -0.06 27.05 -3.29
CA LEU A 16 -0.23 26.21 -4.49
C LEU A 16 1.05 25.41 -4.80
N ILE A 17 2.22 26.05 -4.77
CA ILE A 17 3.51 25.38 -4.97
C ILE A 17 3.75 24.29 -3.93
N VAL A 18 3.55 24.59 -2.64
CA VAL A 18 3.71 23.62 -1.54
C VAL A 18 2.75 22.43 -1.70
N GLY A 19 1.49 22.69 -2.10
CA GLY A 19 0.51 21.65 -2.38
C GLY A 19 0.95 20.69 -3.49
N SER A 20 1.45 21.21 -4.61
CA SER A 20 1.97 20.39 -5.72
C SER A 20 3.25 19.65 -5.35
N VAL A 21 4.17 20.27 -4.59
CA VAL A 21 5.37 19.59 -4.06
C VAL A 21 4.95 18.39 -3.20
N LEU A 22 4.03 18.60 -2.26
CA LEU A 22 3.58 17.59 -1.31
C LEU A 22 2.77 16.47 -1.98
N SER A 23 1.95 16.76 -2.99
CA SER A 23 1.26 15.70 -3.76
C SER A 23 2.14 15.03 -4.82
N GLY A 24 3.27 15.64 -5.20
CA GLY A 24 4.02 15.25 -6.39
C GLY A 24 3.30 15.58 -7.70
N TYR A 25 2.31 16.48 -7.66
CA TYR A 25 1.56 16.92 -8.84
C TYR A 25 2.40 17.91 -9.68
N ASP A 26 3.32 17.36 -10.47
CA ASP A 26 4.02 18.11 -11.52
C ASP A 26 2.99 18.72 -12.50
N GLY A 27 2.96 20.05 -12.62
CA GLY A 27 1.94 20.75 -13.43
C GLY A 27 1.77 22.27 -13.24
N ILE A 28 2.47 22.93 -12.32
CA ILE A 28 2.41 24.40 -12.15
C ILE A 28 3.26 25.10 -13.22
N SER A 29 2.78 25.11 -14.47
CA SER A 29 3.39 25.95 -15.50
C SER A 29 3.14 27.44 -15.22
N ARG A 30 4.10 28.29 -15.61
CA ARG A 30 3.95 29.76 -15.59
C ARG A 30 2.86 30.26 -16.56
N GLU A 31 2.47 29.45 -17.54
CA GLU A 31 1.55 29.84 -18.62
C GLU A 31 0.20 29.12 -18.58
N PHE A 32 0.12 27.89 -18.04
CA PHE A 32 -1.12 27.10 -17.95
C PHE A 32 -1.17 26.32 -16.63
N PRO A 33 -1.92 26.76 -15.60
CA PRO A 33 -1.71 26.29 -14.23
C PRO A 33 -2.35 24.94 -13.88
N THR A 34 -3.19 24.37 -14.75
CA THR A 34 -3.71 23.00 -14.60
C THR A 34 -3.94 22.33 -15.96
N LYS A 35 -3.23 21.24 -16.25
CA LYS A 35 -3.66 20.26 -17.27
C LYS A 35 -4.77 19.36 -16.70
N ASP A 36 -5.91 19.95 -16.33
CA ASP A 36 -7.11 19.18 -16.02
C ASP A 36 -7.84 18.87 -17.34
N VAL A 37 -8.18 17.60 -17.57
CA VAL A 37 -8.62 17.08 -18.89
C VAL A 37 -10.02 17.60 -19.27
N ASN A 38 -10.76 18.14 -18.30
CA ASN A 38 -12.08 18.72 -18.52
C ASN A 38 -12.05 20.27 -18.45
N PRO A 39 -12.26 21.01 -19.56
CA PRO A 39 -12.16 22.47 -19.57
C PRO A 39 -13.22 23.18 -18.73
N VAL A 40 -14.38 22.56 -18.47
CA VAL A 40 -15.41 23.13 -17.58
C VAL A 40 -14.98 23.05 -16.11
N ARG A 41 -14.35 21.94 -15.71
CA ARG A 41 -13.74 21.81 -14.37
C ARG A 41 -12.55 22.76 -14.22
N GLY A 42 -11.71 22.86 -15.25
CA GLY A 42 -10.59 23.81 -15.29
C GLY A 42 -11.02 25.27 -15.07
N GLY A 43 -12.16 25.69 -15.61
CA GLY A 43 -12.73 27.02 -15.35
C GLY A 43 -13.10 27.24 -13.88
N LEU A 44 -13.83 26.30 -13.26
CA LEU A 44 -14.26 26.39 -11.86
C LEU A 44 -13.08 26.30 -10.87
N VAL A 45 -12.07 25.48 -11.17
CA VAL A 45 -10.80 25.43 -10.42
C VAL A 45 -10.04 26.76 -10.59
N GLY A 46 -10.04 27.33 -11.80
CA GLY A 46 -9.47 28.64 -12.10
C GLY A 46 -10.07 29.76 -11.23
N GLU A 47 -11.40 29.84 -11.17
CA GLU A 47 -12.13 30.77 -10.30
C GLU A 47 -11.86 30.52 -8.80
N SER A 48 -11.66 29.27 -8.41
CA SER A 48 -11.49 28.88 -7.01
C SER A 48 -10.08 29.17 -6.49
N LEU A 49 -9.04 28.95 -7.30
CA LEU A 49 -7.63 29.23 -6.94
C LEU A 49 -7.25 30.71 -7.18
N GLY A 50 -7.89 31.39 -8.13
CA GLY A 50 -7.80 32.84 -8.29
C GLY A 50 -6.38 33.37 -8.44
N ASP A 51 -5.95 34.21 -7.50
CA ASP A 51 -4.66 34.91 -7.55
C ASP A 51 -3.46 33.97 -7.34
N ALA A 52 -3.63 32.82 -6.69
CA ALA A 52 -2.59 31.78 -6.53
C ALA A 52 -2.07 31.19 -7.86
N LEU A 53 -2.83 31.40 -8.94
CA LEU A 53 -2.45 30.98 -10.29
C LEU A 53 -1.46 31.95 -10.95
N ARG A 54 -1.35 33.20 -10.46
CA ARG A 54 -0.45 34.22 -11.03
C ARG A 54 1.00 33.92 -10.64
N PRO A 55 1.96 33.99 -11.58
CA PRO A 55 3.38 33.87 -11.26
C PRO A 55 3.83 34.96 -10.28
N CYS A 56 4.69 34.59 -9.33
CA CYS A 56 5.34 35.51 -8.39
C CYS A 56 6.87 35.36 -8.47
N GLY A 57 7.64 36.33 -7.95
CA GLY A 57 9.10 36.23 -7.87
C GLY A 57 9.64 35.03 -7.08
N VAL A 58 8.79 34.39 -6.25
CA VAL A 58 9.11 33.11 -5.60
C VAL A 58 9.23 31.94 -6.60
N ASP A 59 8.57 32.01 -7.76
CA ASP A 59 8.67 31.01 -8.82
C ASP A 59 10.11 30.91 -9.35
N ASP A 60 10.90 31.99 -9.33
CA ASP A 60 12.31 31.98 -9.73
C ASP A 60 13.23 31.33 -8.69
N LEU A 61 12.73 31.10 -7.47
CA LEU A 61 13.46 30.45 -6.37
C LEU A 61 13.06 28.98 -6.17
N LEU A 62 11.78 28.65 -6.38
CA LEU A 62 11.23 27.31 -6.13
C LEU A 62 11.04 26.47 -7.39
N LEU A 63 10.83 27.09 -8.56
CA LEU A 63 10.49 26.40 -9.80
C LEU A 63 11.60 26.49 -10.87
N ASN A 64 11.64 25.46 -11.70
CA ASN A 64 12.36 25.41 -12.97
C ASN A 64 11.62 26.26 -14.03
N VAL A 65 12.27 26.47 -15.19
CA VAL A 65 11.69 27.23 -16.31
C VAL A 65 10.46 26.54 -16.91
N ASP A 66 10.39 25.21 -16.83
CA ASP A 66 9.27 24.37 -17.28
C ASP A 66 8.08 24.29 -16.29
N GLY A 67 8.21 24.89 -15.09
CA GLY A 67 7.21 24.82 -14.03
C GLY A 67 7.34 23.61 -13.09
N GLY A 68 8.34 22.75 -13.27
CA GLY A 68 8.69 21.72 -12.29
C GLY A 68 9.30 22.31 -11.02
N VAL A 69 9.22 21.61 -9.89
CA VAL A 69 9.94 22.01 -8.66
C VAL A 69 11.43 21.83 -8.89
N ARG A 70 12.25 22.79 -8.46
CA ARG A 70 13.72 22.68 -8.55
C ARG A 70 14.20 21.45 -7.77
N GLU A 71 15.03 20.64 -8.40
CA GLU A 71 15.55 19.40 -7.81
C GLU A 71 16.26 19.64 -6.46
N VAL A 72 17.08 20.69 -6.36
CA VAL A 72 17.74 21.08 -5.10
C VAL A 72 16.76 21.52 -3.99
N VAL A 73 15.57 22.02 -4.33
CA VAL A 73 14.52 22.37 -3.36
C VAL A 73 13.76 21.11 -2.95
N LEU A 74 13.54 20.20 -3.89
CA LEU A 74 12.86 18.93 -3.65
C LEU A 74 13.69 17.98 -2.78
N ASP A 75 14.97 17.80 -3.13
CA ASP A 75 15.97 17.08 -2.33
C ASP A 75 16.10 17.67 -0.92
N ALA A 76 16.23 19.01 -0.83
CA ALA A 76 16.26 19.73 0.43
C ALA A 76 15.07 19.45 1.35
N LEU A 77 13.87 19.28 0.78
CA LEU A 77 12.66 18.96 1.52
C LEU A 77 12.64 17.49 1.95
N ILE A 78 12.91 16.55 1.04
CA ILE A 78 12.91 15.10 1.30
C ILE A 78 13.94 14.73 2.37
N THR A 79 15.18 15.20 2.22
CA THR A 79 16.33 14.71 3.02
C THR A 79 16.46 15.35 4.39
N ARG A 80 15.76 16.47 4.66
CA ARG A 80 15.92 17.24 5.90
C ARG A 80 14.55 17.55 6.53
N SER A 81 14.17 16.74 7.52
CA SER A 81 12.96 16.95 8.34
C SER A 81 12.85 18.40 8.86
N GLY A 82 11.63 18.93 8.91
CA GLY A 82 11.36 20.31 9.32
C GLY A 82 11.63 21.38 8.26
N THR A 83 12.30 21.06 7.15
CA THR A 83 12.55 22.02 6.04
C THR A 83 11.25 22.54 5.43
N ILE A 84 10.18 21.73 5.45
CA ILE A 84 8.84 22.16 5.03
C ILE A 84 8.23 23.24 5.97
N HIS A 85 8.52 23.17 7.27
CA HIS A 85 8.12 24.19 8.24
C HIS A 85 9.01 25.44 8.21
N GLU A 86 10.25 25.35 7.71
CA GLU A 86 11.01 26.56 7.36
C GLU A 86 10.36 27.30 6.19
N LEU A 87 10.00 26.57 5.12
CA LEU A 87 9.39 27.13 3.91
C LEU A 87 8.03 27.80 4.21
N THR A 88 7.13 27.07 4.86
CA THR A 88 5.79 27.58 5.20
C THR A 88 5.81 28.58 6.35
N GLY A 89 6.71 28.38 7.33
CA GLY A 89 6.91 29.30 8.45
C GLY A 89 7.46 30.68 8.05
N ALA A 90 8.08 30.84 6.87
CA ALA A 90 8.46 32.15 6.33
C ALA A 90 7.22 33.04 6.04
N PHE A 91 6.07 32.42 5.78
CA PHE A 91 4.80 33.12 5.53
C PHE A 91 3.86 33.14 6.73
N ALA A 92 4.34 32.78 7.93
CA ALA A 92 3.52 32.68 9.15
C ALA A 92 2.80 33.98 9.55
N ASN A 93 3.21 35.15 9.05
CA ASN A 93 2.50 36.40 9.29
C ASN A 93 1.15 36.50 8.56
N TYR A 94 0.99 35.77 7.44
CA TYR A 94 -0.24 35.69 6.64
C TYR A 94 -1.27 34.67 7.15
N TYR A 95 -1.12 34.19 8.39
CA TYR A 95 -1.96 33.10 8.91
C TYR A 95 -3.47 33.43 8.93
N ARG A 96 -3.86 34.71 8.98
CA ARG A 96 -5.27 35.11 8.96
C ARG A 96 -5.83 35.11 7.55
N GLU A 97 -5.03 35.56 6.60
CA GLU A 97 -5.28 35.56 5.17
C GLU A 97 -5.43 34.11 4.68
N VAL A 98 -4.48 33.24 5.04
CA VAL A 98 -4.55 31.78 4.82
C VAL A 98 -5.79 31.17 5.49
N SER A 99 -6.14 31.57 6.71
CA SER A 99 -7.34 31.07 7.40
C SER A 99 -8.63 31.43 6.64
N ASN A 100 -8.77 32.68 6.23
CA ASN A 100 -9.93 33.15 5.45
C ASN A 100 -10.02 32.42 4.10
N GLU A 101 -8.88 32.10 3.50
CA GLU A 101 -8.77 31.41 2.22
C GLU A 101 -9.16 29.92 2.32
N VAL A 102 -8.73 29.23 3.38
CA VAL A 102 -9.22 27.87 3.71
C VAL A 102 -10.75 27.87 3.79
N VAL A 103 -11.32 28.78 4.59
CA VAL A 103 -12.78 28.93 4.76
C VAL A 103 -13.44 29.19 3.41
N ARG A 104 -12.87 30.04 2.55
CA ARG A 104 -13.41 30.35 1.22
C ARG A 104 -13.42 29.12 0.30
N VAL A 105 -12.29 28.43 0.16
CA VAL A 105 -12.13 27.25 -0.70
C VAL A 105 -13.01 26.10 -0.20
N PHE A 106 -13.04 25.86 1.12
CA PHE A 106 -13.89 24.85 1.74
C PHE A 106 -15.39 25.11 1.45
N ASN A 107 -15.86 26.35 1.65
CA ASN A 107 -17.25 26.71 1.36
C ASN A 107 -17.62 26.60 -0.13
N LEU A 108 -16.68 26.83 -1.05
CA LEU A 108 -16.89 26.61 -2.49
C LEU A 108 -17.02 25.12 -2.82
N ALA A 109 -16.17 24.27 -2.23
CA ALA A 109 -16.24 22.82 -2.37
C ALA A 109 -17.57 22.27 -1.81
N VAL A 110 -17.96 22.66 -0.59
CA VAL A 110 -19.21 22.23 0.04
C VAL A 110 -20.44 22.60 -0.80
N ARG A 111 -20.51 23.82 -1.35
CA ARG A 111 -21.63 24.25 -2.22
C ARG A 111 -21.77 23.44 -3.51
N ARG A 112 -20.69 22.80 -3.98
CA ARG A 112 -20.67 21.96 -5.19
C ARG A 112 -20.77 20.46 -4.88
N GLY A 113 -20.80 20.07 -3.62
CA GLY A 113 -20.82 18.67 -3.19
C GLY A 113 -19.44 17.99 -3.15
N GLY A 114 -18.34 18.73 -3.28
CA GLY A 114 -16.99 18.14 -3.34
C GLY A 114 -15.89 19.14 -3.70
N ALA A 115 -14.64 18.80 -3.34
CA ALA A 115 -13.45 19.54 -3.76
C ALA A 115 -12.90 18.96 -5.07
N TYR A 116 -12.49 19.83 -6.00
CA TYR A 116 -11.78 19.39 -7.21
C TYR A 116 -10.28 19.19 -6.96
N GLY A 117 -9.60 18.47 -7.86
CA GLY A 117 -8.21 18.07 -7.66
C GLY A 117 -7.25 19.24 -7.39
N GLY A 118 -7.36 20.33 -8.16
CA GLY A 118 -6.54 21.54 -7.92
C GLY A 118 -6.84 22.23 -6.59
N GLU A 119 -8.07 22.15 -6.09
CA GLU A 119 -8.50 22.74 -4.81
C GLU A 119 -8.04 21.89 -3.62
N ALA A 120 -8.04 20.56 -3.77
CA ALA A 120 -7.48 19.64 -2.81
C ALA A 120 -5.95 19.82 -2.68
N VAL A 121 -5.24 19.91 -3.82
CA VAL A 121 -3.81 20.22 -3.87
C VAL A 121 -3.52 21.57 -3.21
N TYR A 122 -4.27 22.62 -3.56
CA TYR A 122 -4.13 23.94 -2.94
C TYR A 122 -4.43 23.91 -1.43
N GLY A 123 -5.49 23.21 -1.01
CA GLY A 123 -5.86 23.02 0.39
C GLY A 123 -4.82 22.28 1.23
N LEU A 124 -4.14 21.28 0.66
CA LEU A 124 -2.96 20.65 1.26
C LEU A 124 -1.82 21.67 1.49
N GLY A 125 -1.62 22.57 0.51
CA GLY A 125 -0.71 23.72 0.62
C GLY A 125 -1.08 24.68 1.75
N LEU A 126 -2.33 25.17 1.77
CA LEU A 126 -2.86 26.05 2.81
C LEU A 126 -2.76 25.42 4.22
N SER A 127 -3.05 24.12 4.33
CA SER A 127 -2.91 23.36 5.58
C SER A 127 -1.46 23.34 6.08
N SER A 128 -0.50 23.12 5.17
CA SER A 128 0.93 23.20 5.46
C SER A 128 1.35 24.62 5.89
N MET A 129 0.72 25.67 5.34
CA MET A 129 0.93 27.07 5.77
C MET A 129 0.40 27.36 7.17
N LEU A 130 -0.80 26.88 7.52
CA LEU A 130 -1.33 26.99 8.88
C LEU A 130 -0.45 26.22 9.90
N SER A 131 0.05 25.05 9.49
CA SER A 131 1.01 24.26 10.27
C SER A 131 2.32 25.01 10.52
N GLY A 132 2.92 25.61 9.47
CA GLY A 132 4.08 26.49 9.60
C GLY A 132 3.82 27.69 10.52
N ALA A 133 2.62 28.27 10.48
CA ALA A 133 2.21 29.35 11.38
C ALA A 133 2.12 28.89 12.85
N LEU A 134 1.55 27.71 13.13
CA LEU A 134 1.54 27.11 14.47
C LEU A 134 2.95 26.86 15.00
N VAL A 135 3.86 26.34 14.17
CA VAL A 135 5.28 26.13 14.53
C VAL A 135 5.99 27.45 14.87
N LYS A 136 5.59 28.56 14.23
CA LYS A 136 6.04 29.92 14.56
C LYS A 136 5.24 30.60 15.69
N GLY A 137 4.42 29.85 16.44
CA GLY A 137 3.69 30.34 17.61
C GLY A 137 2.50 31.26 17.30
N LYS A 138 1.94 31.21 16.09
CA LYS A 138 0.68 31.91 15.78
C LYS A 138 -0.50 31.13 16.33
N ALA A 139 -1.54 31.84 16.79
CA ALA A 139 -2.78 31.24 17.21
C ALA A 139 -3.71 31.06 15.99
N VAL A 140 -3.82 29.83 15.50
CA VAL A 140 -4.79 29.42 14.47
C VAL A 140 -6.03 28.86 15.15
N ASP A 141 -7.22 29.13 14.61
CA ASP A 141 -8.48 28.61 15.12
C ASP A 141 -8.66 27.12 14.80
N ALA A 142 -9.25 26.34 15.72
CA ALA A 142 -9.41 24.90 15.55
C ALA A 142 -10.40 24.54 14.43
N GLY A 143 -11.49 25.29 14.26
CA GLY A 143 -12.48 25.04 13.19
C GLY A 143 -11.89 25.30 11.80
N VAL A 144 -11.00 26.30 11.67
CA VAL A 144 -10.23 26.51 10.43
C VAL A 144 -9.29 25.32 10.15
N VAL A 145 -8.71 24.70 11.19
CA VAL A 145 -7.87 23.50 11.01
C VAL A 145 -8.68 22.28 10.63
N ASP A 146 -9.90 22.12 11.15
CA ASP A 146 -10.84 21.07 10.72
C ASP A 146 -11.13 21.18 9.21
N GLU A 147 -11.48 22.39 8.73
CA GLU A 147 -11.73 22.66 7.30
C GLU A 147 -10.47 22.45 6.43
N ALA A 148 -9.30 22.87 6.92
CA ALA A 148 -8.02 22.69 6.24
C ALA A 148 -7.70 21.20 6.04
N LEU A 149 -7.76 20.39 7.11
CA LEU A 149 -7.51 18.95 7.04
C LEU A 149 -8.52 18.24 6.13
N ARG A 150 -9.80 18.64 6.15
CA ARG A 150 -10.82 18.11 5.21
C ARG A 150 -10.44 18.33 3.75
N LEU A 151 -9.89 19.48 3.39
CA LEU A 151 -9.37 19.74 2.04
C LEU A 151 -8.11 18.92 1.75
N ALA A 152 -7.17 18.86 2.70
CA ALA A 152 -5.91 18.13 2.53
C ALA A 152 -6.10 16.61 2.35
N ILE A 153 -7.10 16.01 3.02
CA ILE A 153 -7.49 14.59 2.85
C ILE A 153 -7.83 14.27 1.39
N GLN A 154 -8.45 15.20 0.66
CA GLN A 154 -8.83 15.00 -0.74
C GLN A 154 -7.63 15.02 -1.70
N ALA A 155 -6.45 15.46 -1.25
CA ALA A 155 -5.23 15.44 -2.05
C ALA A 155 -4.52 14.07 -2.05
N ILE A 156 -4.83 13.20 -1.07
CA ILE A 156 -4.17 11.90 -0.89
C ILE A 156 -4.38 10.96 -2.10
N PRO A 157 -5.59 10.82 -2.69
CA PRO A 157 -5.77 10.02 -3.92
C PRO A 157 -5.16 10.63 -5.19
N LEU A 158 -4.52 11.79 -5.08
CA LEU A 158 -3.83 12.51 -6.17
C LEU A 158 -2.30 12.35 -6.08
N MET A 159 -1.78 11.67 -5.05
CA MET A 159 -0.36 11.46 -4.84
C MET A 159 0.28 10.71 -6.02
N ARG A 160 1.41 11.22 -6.53
CA ARG A 160 2.17 10.58 -7.62
C ARG A 160 3.41 9.80 -7.18
N SER A 161 3.83 9.89 -5.91
CA SER A 161 5.00 9.18 -5.37
C SER A 161 4.80 8.89 -3.88
N PHE A 162 5.16 7.69 -3.42
CA PHE A 162 5.02 7.28 -2.01
C PHE A 162 6.01 7.99 -1.08
N ASP A 163 7.17 8.43 -1.58
CA ASP A 163 8.17 9.18 -0.79
C ASP A 163 7.61 10.51 -0.27
N ARG A 164 6.53 11.01 -0.90
CA ARG A 164 5.79 12.18 -0.43
C ARG A 164 5.01 11.95 0.85
N ALA A 165 4.67 10.72 1.20
CA ALA A 165 3.91 10.42 2.41
C ALA A 165 4.59 10.97 3.68
N ILE A 166 5.91 10.78 3.82
CA ILE A 166 6.70 11.33 4.94
C ILE A 166 6.59 12.86 4.98
N LEU A 167 6.71 13.52 3.81
CA LEU A 167 6.63 14.98 3.71
C LEU A 167 5.24 15.51 4.09
N ILE A 168 4.16 14.84 3.66
CA ILE A 168 2.79 15.23 4.02
C ILE A 168 2.56 15.04 5.53
N ILE A 169 3.03 13.92 6.10
CA ILE A 169 2.94 13.67 7.54
C ILE A 169 3.68 14.77 8.32
N ASP A 170 4.96 15.04 8.01
CA ASP A 170 5.76 16.10 8.65
C ASP A 170 5.05 17.46 8.53
N ALA A 171 4.66 17.84 7.29
CA ALA A 171 3.96 19.08 6.99
C ALA A 171 2.68 19.29 7.82
N LEU A 172 1.86 18.25 8.01
CA LEU A 172 0.56 18.37 8.67
C LEU A 172 0.58 18.01 10.16
N ARG A 173 1.59 17.30 10.68
CA ARG A 173 1.64 16.80 12.07
C ARG A 173 1.35 17.89 13.13
N PRO A 174 1.82 19.14 13.04
CA PRO A 174 1.47 20.19 14.00
C PRO A 174 -0.04 20.47 14.15
N LEU A 175 -0.85 20.24 13.10
CA LEU A 175 -2.31 20.45 13.10
C LEU A 175 -3.06 19.47 14.02
N SER A 176 -2.48 18.28 14.26
CA SER A 176 -3.05 17.24 15.14
C SER A 176 -3.38 17.72 16.56
N ARG A 177 -2.70 18.76 17.04
CA ARG A 177 -2.92 19.37 18.37
C ARG A 177 -4.24 20.13 18.48
N LEU A 178 -4.79 20.59 17.36
CA LEU A 178 -6.06 21.33 17.31
C LEU A 178 -7.19 20.45 16.78
N ALA A 179 -6.91 19.59 15.79
CA ALA A 179 -7.87 18.73 15.13
C ALA A 179 -7.43 17.25 15.10
N PRO A 180 -7.23 16.59 16.27
CA PRO A 180 -6.73 15.21 16.32
C PRO A 180 -7.66 14.21 15.63
N HIS A 181 -8.97 14.52 15.58
CA HIS A 181 -10.00 13.69 14.97
C HIS A 181 -9.96 13.71 13.43
N TRP A 182 -9.74 14.88 12.81
CA TRP A 182 -9.45 14.95 11.37
C TRP A 182 -8.05 14.45 11.02
N TYR A 183 -7.08 14.61 11.92
CA TYR A 183 -5.73 14.12 11.66
C TYR A 183 -5.68 12.58 11.65
N VAL A 184 -6.40 11.87 12.53
CA VAL A 184 -6.49 10.40 12.45
C VAL A 184 -7.26 9.93 11.20
N ALA A 185 -8.23 10.69 10.69
CA ALA A 185 -8.85 10.43 9.38
C ALA A 185 -7.88 10.66 8.21
N PHE A 186 -7.03 11.69 8.27
CA PHE A 186 -5.94 11.89 7.33
C PHE A 186 -4.96 10.70 7.33
N LEU A 187 -4.54 10.22 8.52
CA LEU A 187 -3.70 9.02 8.62
C LEU A 187 -4.42 7.77 8.08
N ALA A 188 -5.73 7.63 8.29
CA ALA A 188 -6.52 6.54 7.71
C ALA A 188 -6.55 6.60 6.18
N ARG A 189 -6.78 7.78 5.60
CA ARG A 189 -6.79 7.95 4.14
C ARG A 189 -5.40 7.72 3.54
N LEU A 190 -4.34 8.20 4.20
CA LEU A 190 -2.96 7.94 3.78
C LEU A 190 -2.61 6.45 3.88
N SER A 191 -3.04 5.77 4.94
CA SER A 191 -2.87 4.31 5.12
C SER A 191 -3.57 3.48 4.04
N SER A 192 -4.63 4.00 3.43
CA SER A 192 -5.33 3.34 2.31
C SER A 192 -4.57 3.38 0.99
N VAL A 193 -3.50 4.18 0.89
CA VAL A 193 -2.58 4.21 -0.26
C VAL A 193 -1.69 2.96 -0.17
N GLY A 194 -1.91 1.98 -1.04
CA GLY A 194 -1.04 0.80 -1.13
C GLY A 194 0.39 1.19 -1.56
N GLY A 195 1.40 0.40 -1.16
CA GLY A 195 2.79 0.60 -1.58
C GLY A 195 3.64 1.54 -0.70
N LEU A 196 3.12 2.02 0.44
CA LEU A 196 3.94 2.71 1.44
C LEU A 196 5.07 1.80 1.95
N GLY A 197 6.30 2.33 1.99
CA GLY A 197 7.46 1.62 2.53
C GLY A 197 7.43 1.47 4.06
N ASP A 198 8.27 0.56 4.58
CA ASP A 198 8.26 0.14 5.99
C ASP A 198 8.41 1.33 6.96
N ASN A 199 9.36 2.23 6.69
CA ASN A 199 9.61 3.44 7.49
C ASN A 199 8.37 4.36 7.57
N VAL A 200 7.67 4.56 6.45
CA VAL A 200 6.44 5.39 6.43
C VAL A 200 5.35 4.74 7.27
N THR A 201 5.23 3.42 7.14
CA THR A 201 4.22 2.63 7.84
C THR A 201 4.43 2.71 9.36
N GLU A 202 5.66 2.56 9.86
CA GLU A 202 5.97 2.72 11.29
C GLU A 202 5.67 4.12 11.82
N ILE A 203 5.98 5.16 11.05
CA ILE A 203 5.65 6.54 11.42
C ILE A 203 4.13 6.71 11.60
N ILE A 204 3.33 6.19 10.67
CA ILE A 204 1.86 6.30 10.76
C ILE A 204 1.32 5.50 11.94
N ILE A 205 1.82 4.28 12.20
CA ILE A 205 1.38 3.48 13.37
C ILE A 205 1.70 4.21 14.67
N GLY A 206 2.90 4.80 14.78
CA GLY A 206 3.30 5.63 15.91
C GLY A 206 2.35 6.81 16.13
N ASP A 207 2.10 7.61 15.10
CA ASP A 207 1.20 8.76 15.17
C ASP A 207 -0.26 8.34 15.53
N VAL A 208 -0.78 7.24 14.94
CA VAL A 208 -2.11 6.71 15.28
C VAL A 208 -2.19 6.26 16.74
N LEU A 209 -1.17 5.59 17.27
CA LEU A 209 -1.13 5.13 18.66
C LEU A 209 -1.00 6.30 19.65
N GLU A 210 -0.21 7.33 19.34
CA GLU A 210 -0.13 8.55 20.16
C GLU A 210 -1.51 9.23 20.24
N LEU A 211 -2.15 9.44 19.09
CA LEU A 211 -3.47 10.08 19.00
C LEU A 211 -4.56 9.27 19.70
N PHE A 212 -4.61 7.96 19.45
CA PHE A 212 -5.63 7.08 20.02
C PHE A 212 -5.53 6.97 21.54
N ASN A 213 -4.31 7.01 22.10
CA ASN A 213 -4.12 7.00 23.54
C ASN A 213 -4.32 8.38 24.18
N GLY A 214 -3.78 9.45 23.57
CA GLY A 214 -3.87 10.81 24.08
C GLY A 214 -5.27 11.44 24.01
N TYR A 215 -6.05 11.12 22.97
CA TYR A 215 -7.37 11.71 22.71
C TYR A 215 -8.53 10.70 22.78
N TYR A 216 -8.33 9.55 23.44
CA TYR A 216 -9.32 8.46 23.47
C TYR A 216 -10.73 8.90 23.86
N GLU A 217 -10.90 9.68 24.93
CA GLU A 217 -12.24 10.10 25.38
C GLU A 217 -12.90 11.10 24.40
N THR A 218 -12.11 11.93 23.71
CA THR A 218 -12.60 12.78 22.61
C THR A 218 -13.09 11.92 21.44
N PHE A 219 -12.29 10.93 21.03
CA PHE A 219 -12.67 10.01 19.95
C PHE A 219 -13.90 9.17 20.32
N ARG A 220 -14.01 8.73 21.57
CA ARG A 220 -15.16 8.02 22.12
C ARG A 220 -16.42 8.88 22.17
N ALA A 221 -16.31 10.17 22.50
CA ALA A 221 -17.44 11.10 22.48
C ALA A 221 -17.96 11.37 21.06
N MET A 222 -17.06 11.38 20.05
CA MET A 222 -17.41 11.57 18.64
C MET A 222 -17.78 10.26 17.91
N ALA A 223 -17.41 9.11 18.47
CA ALA A 223 -17.46 7.75 17.91
C ALA A 223 -16.67 7.54 16.62
N TRP A 224 -16.87 8.35 15.57
CA TRP A 224 -16.28 8.13 14.24
C TRP A 224 -14.75 8.10 14.17
N PRO A 225 -13.98 8.86 14.99
CA PRO A 225 -12.52 8.78 14.91
C PRO A 225 -11.98 7.43 15.38
N LEU A 226 -12.75 6.66 16.17
CA LEU A 226 -12.42 5.27 16.52
C LEU A 226 -12.48 4.35 15.29
N ALA A 227 -13.44 4.57 14.39
CA ALA A 227 -13.53 3.82 13.15
C ALA A 227 -12.40 4.20 12.18
N SER A 228 -12.04 5.49 12.11
CA SER A 228 -10.86 5.95 11.33
C SER A 228 -9.56 5.36 11.87
N ALA A 229 -9.37 5.26 13.19
CA ALA A 229 -8.20 4.60 13.78
C ALA A 229 -8.13 3.10 13.43
N ILE A 230 -9.27 2.40 13.42
CA ILE A 230 -9.36 1.00 12.96
C ILE A 230 -9.02 0.90 11.46
N GLU A 231 -9.57 1.77 10.63
CA GLU A 231 -9.31 1.80 9.19
C GLU A 231 -7.83 2.04 8.87
N ALA A 232 -7.17 2.97 9.58
CA ALA A 232 -5.75 3.22 9.44
C ALA A 232 -4.94 1.94 9.72
N ILE A 233 -5.08 1.37 10.90
CA ILE A 233 -4.32 0.18 11.32
C ILE A 233 -4.63 -1.02 10.41
N SER A 234 -5.89 -1.21 10.02
CA SER A 234 -6.30 -2.35 9.18
C SER A 234 -5.81 -2.22 7.74
N SER A 235 -5.72 -0.99 7.21
CA SER A 235 -5.12 -0.71 5.89
C SER A 235 -3.60 -0.93 5.91
N LEU A 236 -2.89 -0.46 6.93
CA LEU A 236 -1.44 -0.71 7.08
C LEU A 236 -1.15 -2.20 7.28
N PHE A 237 -1.98 -2.91 8.06
CA PHE A 237 -1.84 -4.35 8.25
C PHE A 237 -2.03 -5.13 6.95
N ARG A 238 -2.95 -4.70 6.10
CA ARG A 238 -3.15 -5.28 4.76
C ARG A 238 -1.97 -4.98 3.82
N GLY A 239 -1.40 -3.78 3.91
CA GLY A 239 -0.29 -3.35 3.05
C GLY A 239 1.07 -3.96 3.41
N ASN A 240 1.39 -4.09 4.70
CA ASN A 240 2.68 -4.61 5.18
C ASN A 240 2.48 -5.56 6.39
N PRO A 241 1.94 -6.79 6.21
CA PRO A 241 1.66 -7.71 7.32
C PRO A 241 2.91 -8.13 8.11
N SER A 242 4.05 -8.31 7.44
CA SER A 242 5.32 -8.72 8.05
C SER A 242 5.82 -7.71 9.08
N LEU A 243 5.67 -6.41 8.77
CA LEU A 243 5.98 -5.31 9.67
C LEU A 243 5.12 -5.36 10.94
N MET A 244 3.81 -5.57 10.80
CA MET A 244 2.88 -5.54 11.95
C MET A 244 3.10 -6.65 12.98
N ASN A 245 3.81 -7.72 12.65
CA ASN A 245 4.02 -8.86 13.55
C ASN A 245 4.59 -8.48 14.92
N HIS A 246 5.54 -7.53 14.95
CA HIS A 246 6.15 -7.06 16.20
C HIS A 246 5.27 -6.06 16.99
N ARG A 247 4.15 -5.60 16.39
CA ARG A 247 3.21 -4.62 16.98
C ARG A 247 1.81 -5.19 17.24
N THR A 248 1.65 -6.51 17.11
CA THR A 248 0.37 -7.24 17.25
C THR A 248 -0.42 -6.91 18.52
N ALA A 249 0.25 -6.76 19.66
CA ALA A 249 -0.40 -6.41 20.92
C ALA A 249 -0.97 -4.98 20.94
N GLU A 250 -0.26 -4.01 20.34
CA GLU A 250 -0.71 -2.62 20.23
C GLU A 250 -1.89 -2.51 19.25
N VAL A 251 -1.78 -3.16 18.09
CA VAL A 251 -2.83 -3.31 17.08
C VAL A 251 -4.11 -3.87 17.68
N ALA A 252 -4.01 -5.01 18.36
CA ALA A 252 -5.15 -5.64 19.02
C ALA A 252 -5.73 -4.75 20.12
N GLY A 253 -4.89 -4.05 20.88
CA GLY A 253 -5.30 -3.08 21.89
C GLY A 253 -6.17 -1.96 21.32
N VAL A 254 -5.80 -1.38 20.18
CA VAL A 254 -6.62 -0.37 19.48
C VAL A 254 -7.93 -0.99 19.01
N ILE A 255 -7.89 -2.13 18.31
CA ILE A 255 -9.07 -2.80 17.76
C ILE A 255 -10.08 -3.15 18.86
N VAL A 256 -9.63 -3.78 19.97
CA VAL A 256 -10.49 -4.10 21.13
C VAL A 256 -11.09 -2.84 21.75
N LYS A 257 -10.27 -1.83 22.05
CA LYS A 257 -10.71 -0.63 22.77
C LYS A 257 -11.61 0.29 21.92
N ALA A 258 -11.44 0.28 20.60
CA ALA A 258 -12.28 1.00 19.65
C ALA A 258 -13.60 0.27 19.39
N LEU A 259 -13.57 -1.02 19.00
CA LEU A 259 -14.79 -1.81 18.74
C LEU A 259 -15.65 -2.01 20.01
N GLY A 260 -15.03 -2.09 21.19
CA GLY A 260 -15.73 -2.17 22.47
C GLY A 260 -16.45 -0.87 22.87
N ALA A 261 -16.09 0.27 22.28
CA ALA A 261 -16.76 1.56 22.50
C ALA A 261 -17.82 1.89 21.44
N LEU A 262 -17.87 1.15 20.34
CA LEU A 262 -18.84 1.34 19.25
C LEU A 262 -20.06 0.41 19.40
N PRO A 263 -21.29 0.87 19.10
CA PRO A 263 -22.47 0.00 19.09
C PRO A 263 -22.34 -1.12 18.03
N ARG A 264 -22.24 -2.38 18.47
CA ARG A 264 -21.97 -3.55 17.60
C ARG A 264 -22.97 -3.74 16.44
N ARG A 265 -24.19 -3.21 16.53
CA ARG A 265 -25.24 -3.27 15.49
C ARG A 265 -25.66 -1.87 14.96
N GLY A 266 -24.80 -0.87 15.09
CA GLY A 266 -24.98 0.44 14.44
C GLY A 266 -24.21 0.53 13.11
N PRO A 267 -24.49 1.54 12.25
CA PRO A 267 -23.82 1.70 10.96
C PRO A 267 -22.30 1.78 11.08
N LEU A 268 -21.84 2.70 11.93
CA LEU A 268 -20.41 2.86 12.23
C LEU A 268 -19.79 1.60 12.86
N GLY A 269 -20.56 0.86 13.65
CA GLY A 269 -20.13 -0.41 14.25
C GLY A 269 -19.88 -1.49 13.20
N PHE A 270 -20.81 -1.69 12.26
CA PHE A 270 -20.62 -2.65 11.17
C PHE A 270 -19.45 -2.27 10.26
N VAL A 271 -19.29 -0.98 9.91
CA VAL A 271 -18.16 -0.49 9.10
C VAL A 271 -16.82 -0.69 9.82
N ALA A 272 -16.74 -0.36 11.12
CA ALA A 272 -15.54 -0.57 11.91
C ALA A 272 -15.17 -2.06 12.03
N TRP A 273 -16.15 -2.93 12.32
CA TRP A 273 -15.94 -4.38 12.36
C TRP A 273 -15.51 -4.95 11.00
N ALA A 274 -16.13 -4.50 9.90
CA ALA A 274 -15.80 -4.93 8.55
C ALA A 274 -14.33 -4.61 8.17
N ASN A 275 -13.84 -3.43 8.53
CA ASN A 275 -12.44 -3.06 8.32
C ASN A 275 -11.49 -3.87 9.22
N ALA A 276 -11.84 -4.04 10.50
CA ALA A 276 -11.02 -4.79 11.47
C ALA A 276 -10.89 -6.29 11.14
N MET A 277 -11.79 -6.88 10.35
CA MET A 277 -11.76 -8.33 10.09
C MET A 277 -10.50 -8.81 9.37
N TYR A 278 -9.81 -7.97 8.61
CA TYR A 278 -8.56 -8.37 7.95
C TYR A 278 -7.46 -8.73 8.99
N PRO A 279 -6.97 -7.81 9.85
CA PRO A 279 -5.99 -8.18 10.87
C PRO A 279 -6.49 -9.24 11.88
N ILE A 280 -7.80 -9.28 12.18
CA ILE A 280 -8.40 -10.27 13.09
C ILE A 280 -8.33 -11.71 12.54
N LEU A 281 -8.55 -11.89 11.23
CA LEU A 281 -8.54 -13.21 10.59
C LEU A 281 -7.12 -13.63 10.14
N MET A 282 -6.29 -12.66 9.75
CA MET A 282 -4.99 -12.91 9.12
C MET A 282 -3.83 -13.03 10.12
N ASN A 283 -4.05 -12.77 11.40
CA ASN A 283 -3.03 -12.91 12.45
C ASN A 283 -3.62 -13.54 13.71
N GLU A 284 -3.07 -14.70 14.11
CA GLU A 284 -3.60 -15.50 15.22
C GLU A 284 -3.57 -14.73 16.56
N VAL A 285 -2.49 -14.00 16.86
CA VAL A 285 -2.34 -13.21 18.10
C VAL A 285 -3.38 -12.09 18.17
N VAL A 286 -3.55 -11.32 17.10
CA VAL A 286 -4.59 -10.27 17.03
C VAL A 286 -5.98 -10.90 17.15
N GLY A 287 -6.23 -12.01 16.45
CA GLY A 287 -7.49 -12.75 16.52
C GLY A 287 -7.80 -13.29 17.92
N GLU A 288 -6.83 -13.83 18.65
CA GLU A 288 -7.00 -14.29 20.04
C GLU A 288 -7.30 -13.15 21.01
N LEU A 289 -6.51 -12.08 20.95
CA LEU A 289 -6.70 -10.91 21.81
C LEU A 289 -8.06 -10.25 21.58
N VAL A 290 -8.54 -10.19 20.33
CA VAL A 290 -9.87 -9.65 20.00
C VAL A 290 -11.00 -10.59 20.44
N ARG A 291 -10.85 -11.91 20.22
CA ARG A 291 -11.83 -12.91 20.69
C ARG A 291 -12.01 -12.85 22.21
N GLY A 292 -10.90 -12.83 22.95
CA GLY A 292 -10.90 -12.72 24.42
C GLY A 292 -11.41 -11.36 24.92
N GLY A 293 -10.93 -10.26 24.33
CA GLY A 293 -11.27 -8.90 24.75
C GLY A 293 -12.72 -8.48 24.48
N LEU A 294 -13.38 -9.03 23.45
CA LEU A 294 -14.74 -8.66 23.05
C LEU A 294 -15.78 -9.78 23.21
N GLY A 295 -15.39 -10.94 23.74
CA GLY A 295 -16.27 -12.08 23.97
C GLY A 295 -16.86 -12.65 22.69
N VAL A 296 -16.06 -12.77 21.63
CA VAL A 296 -16.47 -13.30 20.33
C VAL A 296 -15.77 -14.64 20.10
N SER A 297 -16.51 -15.70 19.80
CA SER A 297 -15.94 -17.03 19.53
C SER A 297 -15.94 -17.40 18.04
N ASP A 298 -17.03 -17.11 17.33
CA ASP A 298 -17.19 -17.40 15.90
C ASP A 298 -17.01 -16.13 15.06
N LEU A 299 -15.80 -15.94 14.54
CA LEU A 299 -15.44 -14.81 13.69
C LEU A 299 -16.08 -14.91 12.30
N VAL A 300 -16.23 -16.12 11.73
CA VAL A 300 -16.79 -16.30 10.38
C VAL A 300 -18.31 -16.09 10.39
N GLY A 301 -19.01 -16.60 11.40
CA GLY A 301 -20.43 -16.31 11.64
C GLY A 301 -20.68 -14.83 11.92
N LEU A 302 -19.80 -14.18 12.69
CA LEU A 302 -19.86 -12.73 12.89
C LEU A 302 -19.70 -11.96 11.57
N SER A 303 -18.72 -12.30 10.72
CA SER A 303 -18.54 -11.70 9.39
C SER A 303 -19.80 -11.82 8.52
N ARG A 304 -20.46 -12.98 8.49
CA ARG A 304 -21.75 -13.14 7.79
C ARG A 304 -22.85 -12.25 8.38
N SER A 305 -22.91 -12.10 9.70
CA SER A 305 -23.87 -11.19 10.35
C SER A 305 -23.59 -9.71 10.04
N ILE A 306 -22.32 -9.32 9.86
CA ILE A 306 -21.94 -7.95 9.48
C ILE A 306 -22.30 -7.68 8.02
N LEU A 307 -22.01 -8.60 7.09
CA LEU A 307 -22.42 -8.48 5.68
C LEU A 307 -23.94 -8.31 5.54
N ASN A 308 -24.73 -9.09 6.27
CA ASN A 308 -26.19 -8.95 6.28
C ASN A 308 -26.62 -7.57 6.81
N GLY A 309 -26.04 -7.11 7.92
CA GLY A 309 -26.35 -5.79 8.51
C GLY A 309 -25.98 -4.62 7.59
N LEU A 310 -24.83 -4.67 6.92
CA LEU A 310 -24.45 -3.68 5.91
C LEU A 310 -25.44 -3.68 4.73
N GLY A 311 -25.85 -4.87 4.27
CA GLY A 311 -26.83 -5.03 3.19
C GLY A 311 -28.25 -4.59 3.58
N GLU A 312 -28.62 -4.60 4.87
CA GLU A 312 -29.83 -3.98 5.40
C GLU A 312 -29.72 -2.45 5.37
N LEU A 313 -28.65 -1.90 5.94
CA LEU A 313 -28.40 -0.45 5.99
C LEU A 313 -28.35 0.21 4.61
N ARG A 314 -27.93 -0.50 3.56
CA ARG A 314 -27.92 0.02 2.19
C ARG A 314 -29.32 0.14 1.57
N ARG A 315 -30.31 -0.63 2.03
CA ARG A 315 -31.71 -0.49 1.56
C ARG A 315 -32.36 0.75 2.15
N ASP A 316 -32.02 1.05 3.40
CA ASP A 316 -32.61 2.12 4.20
C ASP A 316 -31.62 3.30 4.41
N VAL A 317 -30.68 3.49 3.48
CA VAL A 317 -29.54 4.43 3.60
C VAL A 317 -29.97 5.87 3.87
N ASN A 318 -31.15 6.29 3.42
CA ASN A 318 -31.72 7.60 3.69
C ASN A 318 -32.02 7.85 5.18
N GLU A 319 -32.27 6.82 5.98
CA GLU A 319 -32.45 6.96 7.42
C GLU A 319 -31.13 7.33 8.13
N LEU A 320 -29.99 7.05 7.50
CA LEU A 320 -28.66 7.28 8.07
C LEU A 320 -28.19 8.74 7.98
N LEU A 321 -28.88 9.58 7.19
CA LEU A 321 -28.62 11.03 7.10
C LEU A 321 -28.73 11.75 8.45
N GLY A 322 -29.47 11.17 9.40
CA GLY A 322 -29.60 11.65 10.78
C GLY A 322 -28.57 11.11 11.78
N ASP A 323 -27.79 10.08 11.43
CA ASP A 323 -26.77 9.51 12.33
C ASP A 323 -25.50 10.37 12.28
N ALA A 324 -25.35 11.27 13.26
CA ALA A 324 -24.21 12.19 13.34
C ALA A 324 -22.84 11.48 13.41
N GLY A 325 -22.78 10.28 13.98
CA GLY A 325 -21.54 9.50 14.07
C GLY A 325 -21.17 8.91 12.70
N PHE A 326 -22.10 8.22 12.07
CA PHE A 326 -21.87 7.67 10.73
C PHE A 326 -21.63 8.77 9.69
N ARG A 327 -22.39 9.87 9.76
CA ARG A 327 -22.21 11.06 8.93
C ARG A 327 -20.79 11.65 9.06
N GLY A 328 -20.27 11.77 10.29
CA GLY A 328 -18.90 12.24 10.52
C GLY A 328 -17.84 11.35 9.86
N PHE A 329 -18.02 10.03 9.91
CA PHE A 329 -17.15 9.08 9.21
C PHE A 329 -17.24 9.20 7.68
N VAL A 330 -18.44 9.43 7.14
CA VAL A 330 -18.66 9.59 5.69
C VAL A 330 -18.03 10.90 5.20
N GLU A 331 -18.19 12.02 5.92
CA GLU A 331 -17.52 13.29 5.62
C GLU A 331 -15.99 13.18 5.68
N ALA A 332 -15.44 12.25 6.49
CA ALA A 332 -14.01 11.94 6.55
C ALA A 332 -13.47 11.13 5.36
N ARG A 333 -14.32 10.37 4.66
CA ARG A 333 -13.93 9.57 3.49
C ARG A 333 -14.23 10.28 2.17
N GLU A 334 -15.45 10.80 2.03
CA GLU A 334 -16.05 11.29 0.77
C GLU A 334 -16.30 12.81 0.74
N PHE A 335 -15.76 13.56 1.72
CA PHE A 335 -15.89 15.03 1.90
C PHE A 335 -17.29 15.53 2.28
N ILE A 336 -18.35 15.00 1.66
CA ILE A 336 -19.77 15.25 1.96
C ILE A 336 -20.42 13.93 2.39
N ALA A 337 -21.50 14.03 3.19
CA ALA A 337 -22.34 12.90 3.56
C ALA A 337 -23.77 13.11 3.03
N ASP A 338 -24.00 12.54 1.86
CA ASP A 338 -25.28 12.39 1.17
C ASP A 338 -25.59 10.89 0.97
N GLU A 339 -26.74 10.57 0.35
CA GLU A 339 -27.16 9.19 0.11
C GLU A 339 -26.13 8.37 -0.70
N LEU A 340 -25.48 9.00 -1.69
CA LEU A 340 -24.52 8.37 -2.59
C LEU A 340 -23.24 7.98 -1.83
N SER A 341 -22.64 8.94 -1.14
CA SER A 341 -21.42 8.77 -0.33
C SER A 341 -21.64 7.81 0.85
N MET A 342 -22.81 7.86 1.50
CA MET A 342 -23.17 6.88 2.52
C MET A 342 -23.24 5.45 1.97
N ASN A 343 -23.88 5.26 0.81
CA ASN A 343 -23.92 3.95 0.16
C ASN A 343 -22.51 3.51 -0.33
N GLN A 344 -21.66 4.42 -0.81
CA GLN A 344 -20.26 4.13 -1.16
C GLN A 344 -19.46 3.61 0.04
N VAL A 345 -19.54 4.28 1.20
CA VAL A 345 -18.91 3.83 2.45
C VAL A 345 -19.36 2.41 2.83
N LEU A 346 -20.66 2.12 2.74
CA LEU A 346 -21.20 0.79 3.06
C LEU A 346 -20.73 -0.28 2.06
N MET A 347 -20.68 0.04 0.75
CA MET A 347 -20.17 -0.85 -0.30
C MET A 347 -18.68 -1.18 -0.12
N SER A 348 -17.83 -0.17 0.15
CA SER A 348 -16.40 -0.40 0.38
C SER A 348 -16.14 -1.17 1.69
N ALA A 349 -16.96 -0.98 2.73
CA ALA A 349 -16.90 -1.79 3.95
C ALA A 349 -17.28 -3.26 3.67
N GLU A 350 -18.38 -3.49 2.94
CA GLU A 350 -18.79 -4.81 2.46
C GLU A 350 -17.70 -5.50 1.64
N ALA A 351 -17.03 -4.77 0.74
CA ALA A 351 -15.95 -5.28 -0.09
C ALA A 351 -14.68 -5.58 0.73
N CYS A 352 -14.32 -4.73 1.70
CA CYS A 352 -13.22 -4.98 2.63
C CYS A 352 -13.45 -6.23 3.50
N LEU A 353 -14.68 -6.49 3.91
CA LEU A 353 -15.02 -7.70 4.67
C LEU A 353 -14.94 -8.97 3.79
N ARG A 354 -15.42 -8.90 2.54
CA ARG A 354 -15.22 -9.97 1.56
C ARG A 354 -13.74 -10.19 1.23
N HIS A 355 -12.93 -9.13 1.18
CA HIS A 355 -11.47 -9.24 1.07
C HIS A 355 -10.90 -10.08 2.22
N ALA A 356 -11.21 -9.71 3.47
CA ALA A 356 -10.73 -10.44 4.65
C ALA A 356 -11.12 -11.93 4.63
N LEU A 357 -12.35 -12.25 4.22
CA LEU A 357 -12.81 -13.64 4.07
C LEU A 357 -12.10 -14.39 2.93
N GLY A 358 -11.87 -13.73 1.79
CA GLY A 358 -11.14 -14.31 0.66
C GLY A 358 -9.67 -14.57 0.99
N SER A 359 -8.98 -13.62 1.59
CA SER A 359 -7.60 -13.81 2.09
C SER A 359 -7.54 -14.90 3.17
N TYR A 360 -8.52 -14.95 4.08
CA TYR A 360 -8.59 -16.01 5.09
C TYR A 360 -8.80 -17.41 4.47
N ALA A 361 -9.56 -17.50 3.38
CA ALA A 361 -9.70 -18.73 2.60
C ALA A 361 -8.38 -19.12 1.91
N LEU A 362 -7.64 -18.18 1.31
CA LEU A 362 -6.32 -18.43 0.72
C LEU A 362 -5.33 -19.00 1.75
N VAL A 363 -5.16 -18.36 2.91
CA VAL A 363 -4.20 -18.83 3.93
C VAL A 363 -4.55 -20.20 4.53
N ASN A 364 -5.81 -20.62 4.39
CA ASN A 364 -6.30 -21.95 4.77
C ASN A 364 -6.35 -22.97 3.62
N ASP A 365 -5.65 -22.70 2.51
CA ASP A 365 -5.58 -23.55 1.32
C ASP A 365 -6.93 -23.80 0.62
N LYS A 366 -7.71 -22.73 0.43
CA LYS A 366 -8.99 -22.78 -0.26
C LYS A 366 -9.12 -21.72 -1.36
N PRO A 367 -8.29 -21.76 -2.41
CA PRO A 367 -8.30 -20.77 -3.48
C PRO A 367 -9.68 -20.62 -4.17
N SER A 368 -10.44 -21.70 -4.37
CA SER A 368 -11.79 -21.60 -4.95
C SER A 368 -12.84 -20.96 -4.01
N GLU A 369 -12.69 -21.10 -2.69
CA GLU A 369 -13.54 -20.37 -1.72
C GLU A 369 -13.16 -18.88 -1.71
N ALA A 370 -11.87 -18.57 -1.84
CA ALA A 370 -11.39 -17.20 -1.96
C ALA A 370 -11.89 -16.49 -3.23
N GLU A 371 -11.80 -17.16 -4.38
CA GLU A 371 -12.32 -16.68 -5.66
C GLU A 371 -13.81 -16.31 -5.55
N ALA A 372 -14.62 -17.14 -4.89
CA ALA A 372 -16.03 -16.87 -4.66
C ALA A 372 -16.25 -15.59 -3.84
N TRP A 373 -15.49 -15.38 -2.75
CA TRP A 373 -15.57 -14.16 -1.95
C TRP A 373 -15.18 -12.90 -2.73
N PHE A 374 -14.13 -12.97 -3.56
CA PHE A 374 -13.70 -11.87 -4.41
C PHE A 374 -14.72 -11.56 -5.51
N ASN A 375 -15.30 -12.57 -6.17
CA ASN A 375 -16.37 -12.39 -7.15
C ASN A 375 -17.64 -11.74 -6.54
N GLU A 376 -18.00 -12.07 -5.29
CA GLU A 376 -19.10 -11.38 -4.59
C GLU A 376 -18.77 -9.90 -4.26
N ALA A 377 -17.49 -9.55 -4.07
CA ALA A 377 -17.07 -8.17 -3.94
C ALA A 377 -17.14 -7.41 -5.28
N VAL A 378 -16.76 -8.06 -6.40
CA VAL A 378 -16.93 -7.49 -7.77
C VAL A 378 -18.39 -7.12 -8.03
N LYS A 379 -19.33 -8.02 -7.74
CA LYS A 379 -20.79 -7.75 -7.85
C LYS A 379 -21.27 -6.61 -6.95
N THR A 380 -20.63 -6.42 -5.80
CA THR A 380 -20.94 -5.31 -4.88
C THR A 380 -20.45 -3.96 -5.42
N LEU A 381 -19.43 -3.98 -6.30
CA LEU A 381 -18.67 -2.84 -6.78
C LEU A 381 -18.82 -2.59 -8.30
N GLU A 382 -19.88 -3.10 -8.97
CA GLU A 382 -19.97 -3.14 -10.44
C GLU A 382 -19.60 -1.85 -11.19
N ALA A 383 -19.90 -0.67 -10.62
CA ALA A 383 -19.62 0.66 -11.17
C ALA A 383 -18.58 1.48 -10.37
N ASN A 384 -17.81 0.85 -9.47
CA ASN A 384 -16.82 1.50 -8.60
C ASN A 384 -15.39 1.22 -9.09
N SER A 385 -14.49 2.21 -9.02
CA SER A 385 -13.07 2.07 -9.37
C SER A 385 -12.30 1.04 -8.52
N GLU A 386 -12.78 0.71 -7.32
CA GLU A 386 -12.20 -0.35 -6.47
C GLU A 386 -12.38 -1.77 -7.07
N ARG A 387 -13.28 -1.93 -8.05
CA ARG A 387 -13.64 -3.22 -8.68
C ARG A 387 -12.43 -4.00 -9.23
N LEU A 388 -11.49 -3.32 -9.90
CA LEU A 388 -10.34 -3.95 -10.55
C LEU A 388 -9.50 -4.80 -9.57
N LEU A 389 -9.36 -4.34 -8.32
CA LEU A 389 -8.64 -5.09 -7.27
C LEU A 389 -9.29 -6.46 -7.01
N PHE A 390 -10.62 -6.53 -7.00
CA PHE A 390 -11.34 -7.75 -6.68
C PHE A 390 -11.43 -8.70 -7.87
N GLU A 391 -11.51 -8.18 -9.09
CA GLU A 391 -11.37 -9.00 -10.31
C GLU A 391 -9.97 -9.61 -10.38
N HIS A 392 -8.93 -8.81 -10.14
CA HIS A 392 -7.55 -9.26 -10.07
C HIS A 392 -7.32 -10.34 -9.00
N LEU A 393 -7.77 -10.13 -7.76
CA LEU A 393 -7.68 -11.12 -6.68
C LEU A 393 -8.47 -12.42 -6.99
N ALA A 394 -9.62 -12.33 -7.67
CA ALA A 394 -10.36 -13.51 -8.12
C ALA A 394 -9.56 -14.31 -9.16
N PHE A 395 -9.01 -13.65 -10.19
CA PHE A 395 -8.17 -14.31 -11.21
C PHE A 395 -6.92 -14.97 -10.61
N LYS A 396 -6.20 -14.29 -9.69
CA LYS A 396 -5.06 -14.88 -8.96
C LYS A 396 -5.49 -16.13 -8.19
N SER A 397 -6.62 -16.07 -7.48
CA SER A 397 -7.14 -17.21 -6.71
C SER A 397 -7.47 -18.39 -7.62
N ARG A 398 -8.10 -18.16 -8.77
CA ARG A 398 -8.38 -19.21 -9.76
C ARG A 398 -7.08 -19.84 -10.28
N ALA A 399 -6.12 -19.02 -10.69
CA ALA A 399 -4.81 -19.46 -11.20
C ALA A 399 -3.99 -20.27 -10.17
N ILE A 400 -4.13 -19.98 -8.88
CA ILE A 400 -3.55 -20.77 -7.78
C ILE A 400 -4.26 -22.11 -7.57
N ALA A 401 -5.57 -22.21 -7.85
CA ALA A 401 -6.29 -23.48 -7.82
C ALA A 401 -5.86 -24.41 -8.98
N THR A 402 -5.63 -23.84 -10.16
CA THR A 402 -5.14 -24.53 -11.36
C THR A 402 -6.08 -25.68 -11.81
N PRO A 403 -5.59 -26.91 -12.07
CA PRO A 403 -4.32 -27.50 -11.62
C PRO A 403 -3.27 -27.83 -12.70
N THR A 404 -3.55 -27.70 -14.01
CA THR A 404 -2.64 -28.04 -15.13
C THR A 404 -2.14 -26.79 -15.90
N LEU A 405 -1.18 -26.92 -16.83
CA LEU A 405 -0.75 -25.78 -17.66
C LEU A 405 -1.81 -25.43 -18.73
N ASP A 406 -2.48 -26.43 -19.30
CA ASP A 406 -3.58 -26.25 -20.25
C ASP A 406 -4.73 -25.42 -19.64
N GLU A 407 -5.17 -25.75 -18.43
CA GLU A 407 -6.20 -24.98 -17.70
C GLU A 407 -5.69 -23.59 -17.25
N PHE A 408 -4.37 -23.37 -17.27
CA PHE A 408 -3.76 -22.06 -16.99
C PHE A 408 -3.73 -21.18 -18.26
N GLU A 409 -3.63 -21.79 -19.45
CA GLU A 409 -3.71 -21.11 -20.75
C GLU A 409 -5.08 -20.43 -20.94
N ASP A 410 -6.17 -21.09 -20.52
CA ASP A 410 -7.53 -20.53 -20.50
C ASP A 410 -7.64 -19.21 -19.71
N LEU A 411 -6.71 -18.92 -18.79
CA LEU A 411 -6.68 -17.69 -17.99
C LEU A 411 -5.86 -16.57 -18.62
N LEU A 412 -4.99 -16.85 -19.60
CA LEU A 412 -4.04 -15.88 -20.17
C LEU A 412 -4.73 -14.62 -20.69
N ASN A 413 -5.83 -14.78 -21.43
CA ASN A 413 -6.60 -13.66 -21.97
C ASN A 413 -7.23 -12.79 -20.86
N GLY A 414 -7.68 -13.40 -19.76
CA GLY A 414 -8.22 -12.67 -18.60
C GLY A 414 -7.16 -11.83 -17.90
N PHE A 415 -5.94 -12.37 -17.72
CA PHE A 415 -4.81 -11.58 -17.22
C PHE A 415 -4.38 -10.48 -18.20
N ARG A 416 -4.38 -10.75 -19.52
CA ARG A 416 -4.11 -9.74 -20.56
C ARG A 416 -5.14 -8.59 -20.51
N ASP A 417 -6.43 -8.91 -20.37
CA ASP A 417 -7.49 -7.90 -20.26
C ASP A 417 -7.33 -7.03 -19.00
N LEU A 418 -7.00 -7.63 -17.84
CA LEU A 418 -6.69 -6.89 -16.61
C LEU A 418 -5.48 -5.97 -16.77
N ALA A 419 -4.42 -6.42 -17.46
CA ALA A 419 -3.25 -5.60 -17.76
C ALA A 419 -3.58 -4.45 -18.72
N LEU A 420 -4.41 -4.69 -19.75
CA LEU A 420 -4.88 -3.66 -20.68
C LEU A 420 -5.76 -2.62 -19.98
N ASP A 421 -6.60 -3.01 -19.01
CA ASP A 421 -7.38 -2.06 -18.21
C ASP A 421 -6.50 -1.27 -17.23
N ALA A 422 -5.48 -1.90 -16.63
CA ALA A 422 -4.47 -1.19 -15.87
C ALA A 422 -3.72 -0.14 -16.72
N TYR A 423 -3.38 -0.46 -17.97
CA TYR A 423 -2.79 0.47 -18.94
C TYR A 423 -3.74 1.63 -19.27
N ARG A 424 -5.01 1.35 -19.60
CA ARG A 424 -6.02 2.39 -19.89
C ARG A 424 -6.23 3.35 -18.71
N ILE A 425 -6.24 2.84 -17.48
CA ILE A 425 -6.37 3.66 -16.26
C ILE A 425 -5.14 4.57 -16.10
N TYR A 426 -3.94 4.03 -16.34
CA TYR A 426 -2.70 4.78 -16.29
C TYR A 426 -2.64 5.88 -17.37
N ASP A 427 -2.96 5.57 -18.62
CA ASP A 427 -2.99 6.54 -19.73
C ASP A 427 -4.01 7.67 -19.48
N ALA A 428 -5.17 7.34 -18.91
CA ALA A 428 -6.21 8.31 -18.58
C ALA A 428 -5.85 9.23 -17.41
N SER A 429 -5.07 8.75 -16.43
CA SER A 429 -4.53 9.58 -15.36
C SER A 429 -3.24 8.97 -14.81
N PRO A 430 -2.05 9.43 -15.25
CA PRO A 430 -0.77 8.94 -14.75
C PRO A 430 -0.63 9.16 -13.25
N ARG A 431 -0.90 8.09 -12.52
CA ARG A 431 -0.91 7.99 -11.05
C ARG A 431 -0.39 6.62 -10.67
N LEU A 432 0.21 6.57 -9.48
CA LEU A 432 0.76 5.35 -8.94
C LEU A 432 -0.36 4.47 -8.38
N SER A 433 -0.51 3.26 -8.90
CA SER A 433 -1.50 2.27 -8.45
C SER A 433 -0.84 0.89 -8.34
N THR A 434 -0.67 0.42 -7.11
CA THR A 434 -0.07 -0.90 -6.84
C THR A 434 -0.87 -2.03 -7.48
N THR A 435 -2.21 -1.95 -7.47
CA THR A 435 -3.08 -2.91 -8.16
C THR A 435 -2.82 -2.94 -9.66
N ALA A 436 -2.71 -1.78 -10.31
CA ALA A 436 -2.43 -1.71 -11.75
C ALA A 436 -1.06 -2.31 -12.08
N LEU A 437 -0.02 -1.95 -11.31
CA LEU A 437 1.32 -2.53 -11.47
C LEU A 437 1.33 -4.06 -11.26
N SER A 438 0.54 -4.56 -10.30
CA SER A 438 0.47 -5.98 -9.97
C SER A 438 -0.31 -6.78 -11.02
N ALA A 439 -1.40 -6.24 -11.58
CA ALA A 439 -2.14 -6.88 -12.67
C ALA A 439 -1.28 -7.06 -13.93
N VAL A 440 -0.48 -6.04 -14.27
CA VAL A 440 0.49 -6.08 -15.38
C VAL A 440 1.61 -7.09 -15.10
N SER A 441 2.14 -7.07 -13.89
CA SER A 441 3.20 -7.94 -13.42
C SER A 441 2.78 -9.42 -13.44
N ASP A 442 1.57 -9.73 -12.98
CA ASP A 442 0.99 -11.07 -13.02
C ASP A 442 0.75 -11.55 -14.44
N TYR A 443 0.22 -10.70 -15.33
CA TYR A 443 0.09 -11.02 -16.75
C TYR A 443 1.43 -11.44 -17.37
N LEU A 444 2.50 -10.70 -17.08
CA LEU A 444 3.84 -11.01 -17.55
C LEU A 444 4.37 -12.36 -17.04
N VAL A 445 4.07 -12.71 -15.78
CA VAL A 445 4.46 -14.01 -15.20
C VAL A 445 3.61 -15.16 -15.75
N VAL A 446 2.31 -14.95 -15.98
CA VAL A 446 1.42 -15.92 -16.64
C VAL A 446 1.87 -16.17 -18.09
N ALA A 447 2.20 -15.10 -18.83
CA ALA A 447 2.77 -15.19 -20.18
C ALA A 447 4.13 -15.92 -20.18
N ALA A 448 5.00 -15.68 -19.19
CA ALA A 448 6.27 -16.39 -19.04
C ALA A 448 6.10 -17.89 -18.73
N ALA A 449 5.14 -18.24 -17.87
CA ALA A 449 4.81 -19.63 -17.58
C ALA A 449 4.34 -20.38 -18.83
N LEU A 450 3.55 -19.72 -19.69
CA LEU A 450 3.03 -20.25 -20.96
C LEU A 450 3.99 -20.07 -22.15
N ASN A 451 5.14 -19.40 -21.96
CA ASN A 451 6.12 -19.07 -23.01
C ASN A 451 5.54 -18.22 -24.18
N ASP A 452 4.59 -17.31 -23.88
CA ASP A 452 4.11 -16.25 -24.80
C ASP A 452 5.17 -15.14 -24.92
N LEU A 453 6.21 -15.39 -25.72
CA LEU A 453 7.33 -14.45 -25.91
C LEU A 453 6.88 -13.09 -26.45
N ASP A 454 5.89 -13.06 -27.35
CA ASP A 454 5.40 -11.81 -27.94
C ASP A 454 4.66 -10.96 -26.88
N GLY A 455 3.80 -11.59 -26.07
CA GLY A 455 3.13 -10.94 -24.95
C GLY A 455 4.09 -10.41 -23.88
N ILE A 456 5.19 -11.13 -23.61
CA ILE A 456 6.25 -10.69 -22.70
C ILE A 456 6.99 -9.46 -23.26
N ILE A 457 7.33 -9.43 -24.55
CA ILE A 457 8.04 -8.31 -25.18
C ILE A 457 7.18 -7.03 -25.14
N GLU A 458 5.92 -7.13 -25.57
CA GLU A 458 4.99 -6.01 -25.57
C GLU A 458 4.72 -5.52 -24.14
N GLY A 459 4.41 -6.44 -23.22
CA GLY A 459 4.11 -6.13 -21.84
C GLY A 459 5.29 -5.52 -21.08
N LEU A 460 6.52 -6.05 -21.21
CA LEU A 460 7.70 -5.48 -20.55
C LEU A 460 8.03 -4.09 -21.08
N THR A 461 7.79 -3.84 -22.38
CA THR A 461 8.01 -2.52 -22.98
C THR A 461 7.08 -1.48 -22.34
N TYR A 462 5.78 -1.77 -22.27
CA TYR A 462 4.83 -0.85 -21.64
C TYR A 462 5.05 -0.73 -20.12
N PHE A 463 5.28 -1.85 -19.41
CA PHE A 463 5.52 -1.84 -17.97
C PHE A 463 6.77 -1.01 -17.61
N THR A 464 7.85 -1.13 -18.39
CA THR A 464 9.05 -0.30 -18.23
C THR A 464 8.77 1.18 -18.48
N GLN A 465 7.95 1.52 -19.49
CA GLN A 465 7.56 2.90 -19.76
C GLN A 465 6.75 3.49 -18.61
N MET A 466 5.70 2.78 -18.15
CA MET A 466 4.87 3.18 -17.01
C MET A 466 5.73 3.45 -15.76
N LEU A 467 6.66 2.55 -15.45
CA LEU A 467 7.56 2.70 -14.32
C LEU A 467 8.57 3.85 -14.51
N SER A 468 9.06 4.07 -15.72
CA SER A 468 9.96 5.19 -16.03
C SER A 468 9.28 6.55 -15.83
N ASP A 469 8.05 6.70 -16.33
CA ASP A 469 7.25 7.92 -16.16
C ASP A 469 6.95 8.22 -14.69
N LEU A 470 6.67 7.17 -13.90
CA LEU A 470 6.45 7.25 -12.46
C LEU A 470 7.75 7.43 -11.65
N LYS A 471 8.92 7.43 -12.30
CA LYS A 471 10.27 7.46 -11.67
C LYS A 471 10.51 6.27 -10.73
N LEU A 472 9.94 5.12 -11.07
CA LEU A 472 10.01 3.83 -10.38
C LEU A 472 10.77 2.75 -11.18
N THR A 473 11.63 3.16 -12.11
CA THR A 473 12.58 2.23 -12.77
C THR A 473 13.42 1.53 -11.71
N HIS A 474 13.64 0.22 -11.86
CA HIS A 474 14.30 -0.65 -10.86
C HIS A 474 13.61 -0.71 -9.48
N SER A 475 12.33 -0.30 -9.38
CA SER A 475 11.51 -0.59 -8.20
C SER A 475 11.39 -2.09 -7.95
N PHE A 476 11.09 -2.43 -6.69
CA PHE A 476 10.87 -3.80 -6.23
C PHE A 476 10.07 -4.67 -7.21
N MET A 477 8.87 -4.23 -7.61
CA MET A 477 7.99 -5.01 -8.50
C MET A 477 8.68 -5.32 -9.82
N HIS A 478 9.33 -4.33 -10.43
CA HIS A 478 10.01 -4.48 -11.71
C HIS A 478 11.11 -5.54 -11.66
N VAL A 479 11.94 -5.47 -10.62
CA VAL A 479 13.07 -6.39 -10.42
C VAL A 479 12.58 -7.82 -10.21
N VAL A 480 11.56 -8.02 -9.38
CA VAL A 480 11.04 -9.36 -9.06
C VAL A 480 10.25 -9.98 -10.22
N THR A 481 9.50 -9.17 -10.98
CA THR A 481 8.85 -9.62 -12.23
C THR A 481 9.91 -10.12 -13.22
N LYS A 482 10.96 -9.33 -13.47
CA LYS A 482 12.06 -9.67 -14.38
C LYS A 482 12.85 -10.91 -13.94
N LEU A 483 13.17 -11.04 -12.64
CA LEU A 483 13.80 -12.26 -12.09
C LEU A 483 12.93 -13.49 -12.37
N THR A 484 11.62 -13.39 -12.11
CA THR A 484 10.67 -14.50 -12.26
C THR A 484 10.54 -14.95 -13.70
N ILE A 485 10.38 -14.02 -14.64
CA ILE A 485 10.37 -14.31 -16.08
C ILE A 485 11.66 -15.03 -16.48
N ASN A 486 12.83 -14.53 -16.05
CA ASN A 486 14.12 -15.12 -16.38
C ASN A 486 14.30 -16.53 -15.77
N ALA A 487 13.77 -16.76 -14.56
CA ALA A 487 13.75 -18.08 -13.93
C ALA A 487 12.86 -19.11 -14.68
N MET A 488 11.81 -18.66 -15.38
CA MET A 488 10.91 -19.52 -16.16
C MET A 488 11.38 -19.80 -17.58
N LEU A 489 11.99 -18.83 -18.27
CA LEU A 489 12.26 -18.93 -19.71
C LEU A 489 13.34 -19.96 -20.08
N ASN A 490 13.00 -20.78 -21.08
CA ASN A 490 13.89 -21.79 -21.68
C ASN A 490 14.88 -21.15 -22.68
N GLN A 491 14.57 -19.95 -23.19
CA GLN A 491 15.41 -19.19 -24.13
C GLN A 491 15.71 -17.76 -23.63
N PRO A 492 16.35 -17.57 -22.46
CA PRO A 492 16.57 -16.23 -21.90
C PRO A 492 17.44 -15.32 -22.79
N GLN A 493 18.20 -15.90 -23.73
CA GLN A 493 19.05 -15.20 -24.68
C GLN A 493 18.30 -14.17 -25.54
N THR A 494 17.06 -14.47 -25.96
CA THR A 494 16.25 -13.57 -26.81
C THR A 494 15.78 -12.32 -26.06
N LEU A 495 15.64 -12.43 -24.73
CA LEU A 495 15.15 -11.39 -23.84
C LEU A 495 16.23 -10.84 -22.89
N ALA A 496 17.50 -11.23 -23.07
CA ALA A 496 18.59 -10.92 -22.15
C ALA A 496 18.70 -9.41 -21.87
N HIS A 497 18.64 -8.56 -22.91
CA HIS A 497 18.70 -7.10 -22.74
C HIS A 497 17.51 -6.50 -21.97
N HIS A 498 16.35 -7.16 -21.95
CA HIS A 498 15.19 -6.73 -21.16
C HIS A 498 15.23 -7.27 -19.73
N LEU A 499 15.76 -8.48 -19.53
CA LEU A 499 15.69 -9.21 -18.25
C LEU A 499 16.92 -9.07 -17.35
N LEU A 500 18.06 -8.60 -17.87
CA LEU A 500 19.27 -8.34 -17.08
C LEU A 500 18.98 -7.46 -15.85
N ILE A 501 19.50 -7.88 -14.70
CA ILE A 501 19.47 -7.19 -13.41
C ILE A 501 20.89 -7.27 -12.83
N THR A 502 21.42 -6.14 -12.42
CA THR A 502 22.68 -6.02 -11.70
C THR A 502 22.48 -6.24 -10.20
N PRO A 503 23.50 -6.72 -9.48
CA PRO A 503 23.48 -6.77 -8.01
C PRO A 503 23.05 -5.44 -7.35
N THR A 504 23.51 -4.31 -7.89
CA THR A 504 23.17 -2.97 -7.40
C THR A 504 21.68 -2.63 -7.57
N GLU A 505 21.06 -2.97 -8.70
CA GLU A 505 19.62 -2.80 -8.91
C GLU A 505 18.82 -3.66 -7.94
N LEU A 506 19.25 -4.92 -7.72
CA LEU A 506 18.63 -5.82 -6.77
C LEU A 506 18.68 -5.24 -5.34
N ILE A 507 19.86 -4.83 -4.86
CA ILE A 507 20.03 -4.25 -3.52
C ILE A 507 19.21 -2.96 -3.36
N ASN A 508 19.21 -2.08 -4.36
CA ASN A 508 18.43 -0.85 -4.31
C ASN A 508 16.92 -1.11 -4.22
N ALA A 509 16.43 -2.10 -4.96
CA ALA A 509 15.03 -2.53 -4.93
C ALA A 509 14.58 -3.02 -3.54
N PHE A 510 15.49 -3.64 -2.77
CA PHE A 510 15.22 -4.12 -1.41
C PHE A 510 15.50 -3.12 -0.29
N ARG A 511 16.22 -2.03 -0.56
CA ARG A 511 16.57 -1.02 0.45
C ARG A 511 15.37 -0.41 1.18
N ALA A 512 14.21 -0.35 0.52
CA ALA A 512 12.95 0.14 1.08
C ALA A 512 12.07 -0.94 1.75
N ARG A 513 12.49 -2.22 1.73
CA ARG A 513 11.76 -3.40 2.24
C ARG A 513 12.64 -4.26 3.13
N PHE A 514 13.33 -3.64 4.10
CA PHE A 514 14.34 -4.30 4.94
C PHE A 514 13.76 -5.33 5.93
N HIS A 515 12.44 -5.31 6.13
CA HIS A 515 11.69 -6.36 6.84
C HIS A 515 11.46 -7.63 6.00
N ASP A 516 11.62 -7.57 4.67
CA ASP A 516 11.52 -8.74 3.78
C ASP A 516 12.89 -9.33 3.44
N ILE A 517 13.90 -8.49 3.21
CA ILE A 517 15.29 -8.87 2.89
C ILE A 517 16.24 -7.88 3.55
N ASP A 518 17.28 -8.35 4.25
CA ASP A 518 18.34 -7.44 4.73
C ASP A 518 19.28 -7.01 3.58
N PRO A 519 19.37 -5.71 3.23
CA PRO A 519 20.21 -5.26 2.12
C PRO A 519 21.71 -5.43 2.36
N ALA A 520 22.18 -5.35 3.61
CA ALA A 520 23.61 -5.46 3.95
C ALA A 520 24.07 -6.93 3.98
N ILE A 521 23.22 -7.83 4.48
CA ILE A 521 23.47 -9.27 4.37
C ILE A 521 23.39 -9.70 2.89
N LEU A 522 22.49 -9.12 2.10
CA LEU A 522 22.43 -9.34 0.65
C LEU A 522 23.72 -8.87 -0.06
N GLU A 523 24.24 -7.68 0.27
CA GLU A 523 25.55 -7.20 -0.24
C GLU A 523 26.69 -8.20 0.03
N THR A 524 26.70 -8.82 1.21
CA THR A 524 27.68 -9.85 1.59
C THR A 524 27.46 -11.16 0.81
N ALA A 525 26.21 -11.64 0.73
CA ALA A 525 25.84 -12.84 -0.03
C ALA A 525 26.16 -12.74 -1.53
N LEU A 526 26.00 -11.54 -2.12
CA LEU A 526 26.36 -11.24 -3.51
C LEU A 526 27.86 -10.99 -3.71
N GLY A 527 28.68 -11.03 -2.64
CA GLY A 527 30.12 -10.83 -2.72
C GLY A 527 30.55 -9.39 -3.02
N LEU A 528 29.70 -8.40 -2.71
CA LEU A 528 30.01 -6.97 -2.81
C LEU A 528 30.55 -6.40 -1.49
N GLY A 529 30.23 -7.06 -0.36
CA GLY A 529 30.84 -6.80 0.94
C GLY A 529 32.20 -7.51 1.14
N GLY A 530 32.78 -7.35 2.33
CA GLY A 530 33.88 -8.20 2.80
C GLY A 530 33.40 -9.56 3.30
N ASP A 531 34.33 -10.40 3.75
CA ASP A 531 33.98 -11.72 4.33
C ASP A 531 33.41 -11.62 5.77
N ASP A 532 33.41 -10.41 6.37
CA ASP A 532 32.74 -10.12 7.64
C ASP A 532 31.22 -10.31 7.50
N GLY A 533 30.66 -11.29 8.22
CA GLY A 533 29.23 -11.61 8.19
C GLY A 533 28.84 -12.86 7.40
N ILE A 534 29.81 -13.59 6.82
CA ILE A 534 29.56 -14.93 6.28
C ILE A 534 29.09 -15.86 7.41
N VAL A 535 27.96 -16.55 7.20
CA VAL A 535 27.40 -17.49 8.18
C VAL A 535 27.85 -18.92 7.93
N ASP A 536 27.85 -19.73 9.00
CA ASP A 536 28.10 -21.17 8.93
C ASP A 536 26.79 -21.98 8.89
N VAL A 537 26.94 -23.30 8.69
CA VAL A 537 25.82 -24.27 8.68
C VAL A 537 25.04 -24.24 10.00
N GLY A 538 25.68 -23.99 11.14
CA GLY A 538 25.02 -23.95 12.45
C GLY A 538 23.99 -22.83 12.56
N VAL A 539 24.31 -21.63 12.04
CA VAL A 539 23.35 -20.51 11.97
C VAL A 539 22.16 -20.85 11.06
N VAL A 540 22.41 -21.48 9.92
CA VAL A 540 21.35 -21.88 8.97
C VAL A 540 20.44 -22.94 9.58
N VAL A 541 21.00 -23.96 10.25
CA VAL A 541 20.25 -25.02 10.93
C VAL A 541 19.45 -24.49 12.11
N PHE A 542 20.03 -23.60 12.92
CA PHE A 542 19.31 -22.96 14.04
C PHE A 542 18.04 -22.27 13.53
N ARG A 543 18.18 -21.45 12.49
CA ARG A 543 17.05 -20.71 11.90
C ARG A 543 16.00 -21.62 11.26
N PHE A 544 16.41 -22.68 10.57
CA PHE A 544 15.47 -23.68 10.04
C PHE A 544 14.71 -24.37 11.19
N GLY A 545 15.39 -24.64 12.31
CA GLY A 545 14.82 -25.12 13.56
C GLY A 545 13.69 -24.24 14.10
N GLU A 546 13.90 -22.92 14.15
CA GLU A 546 12.87 -21.96 14.57
C GLU A 546 11.60 -22.00 13.69
N GLY A 547 11.76 -22.30 12.39
CA GLY A 547 10.63 -22.47 11.46
C GLY A 547 9.83 -23.75 11.73
N ILE A 548 10.50 -24.90 11.85
CA ILE A 548 9.82 -26.21 11.93
C ILE A 548 9.02 -26.45 13.23
N GLU A 549 9.20 -25.62 14.26
CA GLU A 549 8.30 -25.58 15.43
C GLU A 549 6.89 -25.02 15.08
N GLY A 550 6.70 -24.52 13.86
CA GLY A 550 5.46 -23.94 13.35
C GLY A 550 4.25 -24.88 13.35
N LYS A 551 3.12 -24.37 13.87
CA LYS A 551 1.82 -25.03 13.91
C LYS A 551 1.31 -25.51 12.55
N VAL A 552 1.64 -24.79 11.47
CA VAL A 552 1.18 -25.09 10.10
C VAL A 552 1.66 -26.46 9.61
N LEU A 553 2.93 -26.83 9.87
CA LEU A 553 3.47 -28.12 9.44
C LEU A 553 2.73 -29.29 10.10
N ASN A 554 2.44 -29.16 11.39
CA ASN A 554 1.65 -30.13 12.15
C ASN A 554 0.21 -30.25 11.62
N GLU A 555 -0.44 -29.12 11.25
CA GLU A 555 -1.78 -29.15 10.65
C GLU A 555 -1.83 -29.74 9.23
N LEU A 556 -0.70 -29.73 8.51
CA LEU A 556 -0.54 -30.39 7.21
C LEU A 556 -0.03 -31.83 7.31
N GLY A 557 0.37 -32.29 8.51
CA GLY A 557 0.97 -33.62 8.71
C GLY A 557 2.36 -33.77 8.09
N ILE A 558 3.10 -32.68 7.91
CA ILE A 558 4.47 -32.69 7.37
C ILE A 558 5.43 -33.25 8.41
N ASN A 559 6.24 -34.24 8.00
CA ASN A 559 7.26 -34.86 8.84
C ASN A 559 8.48 -33.93 8.98
N THR A 560 8.62 -33.27 10.14
CA THR A 560 9.70 -32.31 10.39
C THR A 560 11.10 -32.93 10.43
N ASP A 561 11.22 -34.19 10.86
CA ASP A 561 12.52 -34.90 10.91
C ASP A 561 13.02 -35.23 9.50
N GLU A 562 12.10 -35.62 8.61
CA GLU A 562 12.38 -35.87 7.19
C GLU A 562 12.70 -34.58 6.45
N LEU A 563 11.92 -33.51 6.68
CA LEU A 563 12.17 -32.18 6.12
C LEU A 563 13.54 -31.62 6.56
N LEU A 564 13.93 -31.81 7.82
CA LEU A 564 15.26 -31.45 8.33
C LEU A 564 16.35 -32.31 7.69
N SER A 565 16.13 -33.62 7.50
CA SER A 565 17.08 -34.49 6.84
C SER A 565 17.29 -34.13 5.35
N GLU A 566 16.22 -33.80 4.63
CA GLU A 566 16.27 -33.27 3.26
C GLU A 566 17.08 -31.97 3.22
N PHE A 567 16.81 -31.04 4.13
CA PHE A 567 17.49 -29.74 4.21
C PHE A 567 18.98 -29.87 4.54
N MET A 568 19.34 -30.70 5.52
CA MET A 568 20.73 -31.03 5.85
C MET A 568 21.46 -31.65 4.66
N GLY A 569 20.77 -32.43 3.81
CA GLY A 569 21.35 -32.99 2.59
C GLY A 569 21.80 -31.93 1.59
N LEU A 570 21.07 -30.81 1.49
CA LEU A 570 21.40 -29.70 0.59
C LEU A 570 22.44 -28.75 1.18
N ILE A 571 22.26 -28.26 2.42
CA ILE A 571 23.12 -27.18 2.93
C ILE A 571 24.57 -27.60 3.18
N ASN A 572 24.84 -28.89 3.35
CA ASN A 572 26.20 -29.41 3.55
C ASN A 572 27.09 -29.33 2.28
N SER A 573 26.52 -29.11 1.08
CA SER A 573 27.28 -28.88 -0.16
C SER A 573 27.46 -27.40 -0.51
N LEU A 574 26.78 -26.49 0.21
CA LEU A 574 26.78 -25.06 -0.08
C LEU A 574 28.03 -24.36 0.48
N ASP A 575 28.50 -23.33 -0.22
CA ASP A 575 29.57 -22.47 0.25
C ASP A 575 29.06 -21.40 1.23
N GLY A 576 29.98 -20.72 1.93
CA GLY A 576 29.62 -19.70 2.92
C GLY A 576 28.76 -18.56 2.36
N LYS A 577 28.93 -18.20 1.08
CA LYS A 577 28.10 -17.17 0.43
C LYS A 577 26.67 -17.67 0.17
N SER A 578 26.51 -18.91 -0.28
CA SER A 578 25.21 -19.57 -0.45
C SER A 578 24.49 -19.80 0.89
N LEU A 579 25.21 -20.17 1.95
CA LEU A 579 24.66 -20.25 3.32
C LEU A 579 24.22 -18.86 3.83
N THR A 580 25.00 -17.82 3.53
CA THR A 580 24.64 -16.42 3.84
C THR A 580 23.38 -16.00 3.05
N HIS A 581 23.31 -16.37 1.76
CA HIS A 581 22.14 -16.15 0.91
C HIS A 581 20.86 -16.81 1.47
N LEU A 582 20.96 -18.00 2.11
CA LEU A 582 19.84 -18.64 2.80
C LEU A 582 19.31 -17.86 4.01
N VAL A 583 20.10 -17.00 4.66
CA VAL A 583 19.64 -16.20 5.81
C VAL A 583 19.32 -14.74 5.47
N VAL A 584 19.56 -14.31 4.23
CA VAL A 584 19.21 -12.96 3.72
C VAL A 584 17.70 -12.65 3.84
N PRO A 585 16.77 -13.57 3.47
CA PRO A 585 15.35 -13.32 3.65
C PRO A 585 14.94 -13.15 5.11
N ARG A 586 13.90 -12.35 5.35
CA ARG A 586 13.22 -12.19 6.65
C ARG A 586 11.72 -12.46 6.59
N SER A 587 11.17 -12.51 5.39
CA SER A 587 9.82 -12.97 5.11
C SER A 587 9.84 -14.02 4.00
N ALA A 588 8.77 -14.81 3.89
CA ALA A 588 8.58 -15.75 2.78
C ALA A 588 8.49 -15.05 1.39
N PHE A 589 8.16 -13.76 1.38
CA PHE A 589 8.22 -12.92 0.19
C PHE A 589 9.67 -12.66 -0.23
N GLY A 590 10.53 -12.29 0.73
CA GLY A 590 11.98 -12.24 0.51
C GLY A 590 12.56 -13.62 0.13
N ARG A 591 12.01 -14.71 0.68
CA ARG A 591 12.38 -16.10 0.38
C ARG A 591 12.13 -16.43 -1.09
N LEU A 592 10.94 -16.07 -1.61
CA LEU A 592 10.61 -16.20 -3.02
C LEU A 592 11.65 -15.49 -3.91
N VAL A 593 12.00 -14.25 -3.60
CA VAL A 593 12.92 -13.48 -4.44
C VAL A 593 14.34 -14.03 -4.39
N ALA A 594 14.81 -14.42 -3.21
CA ALA A 594 16.10 -15.08 -3.05
C ALA A 594 16.16 -16.41 -3.82
N MET A 595 15.05 -17.16 -3.86
CA MET A 595 14.89 -18.34 -4.69
C MET A 595 14.94 -18.02 -6.19
N MET A 596 14.23 -16.99 -6.66
CA MET A 596 14.27 -16.54 -8.06
C MET A 596 15.69 -16.13 -8.49
N HIS A 597 16.41 -15.40 -7.64
CA HIS A 597 17.81 -15.06 -7.88
C HIS A 597 18.69 -16.31 -8.00
N ALA A 598 18.56 -17.27 -7.08
CA ALA A 598 19.30 -18.53 -7.15
C ALA A 598 18.99 -19.32 -8.44
N LEU A 599 17.74 -19.31 -8.91
CA LEU A 599 17.34 -19.96 -10.18
C LEU A 599 17.94 -19.26 -11.41
N VAL A 600 18.02 -17.92 -11.41
CA VAL A 600 18.64 -17.14 -12.50
C VAL A 600 20.14 -17.40 -12.57
N GLU A 601 20.83 -17.51 -11.43
CA GLU A 601 22.26 -17.82 -11.34
C GLU A 601 22.58 -19.32 -11.53
N GLY A 602 21.58 -20.18 -11.76
CA GLY A 602 21.76 -21.64 -11.94
C GLY A 602 22.11 -22.41 -10.66
N LEU A 603 21.93 -21.80 -9.49
CA LEU A 603 22.23 -22.37 -8.17
C LEU A 603 21.06 -23.24 -7.68
N HIS A 604 20.80 -24.35 -8.37
CA HIS A 604 19.62 -25.19 -8.14
C HIS A 604 19.50 -25.77 -6.73
N ASP A 605 20.61 -26.21 -6.11
CA ASP A 605 20.58 -26.72 -4.73
C ASP A 605 20.26 -25.61 -3.71
N LEU A 606 20.74 -24.38 -3.96
CA LEU A 606 20.39 -23.20 -3.17
C LEU A 606 18.90 -22.84 -3.34
N ALA A 607 18.36 -22.92 -4.56
CA ALA A 607 16.93 -22.70 -4.83
C ALA A 607 16.05 -23.73 -4.11
N ARG A 608 16.43 -25.02 -4.14
CA ARG A 608 15.75 -26.09 -3.37
C ARG A 608 15.84 -25.87 -1.87
N ALA A 609 16.99 -25.43 -1.35
CA ALA A 609 17.16 -25.10 0.05
C ALA A 609 16.31 -23.88 0.47
N HIS A 610 16.14 -22.88 -0.40
CA HIS A 610 15.17 -21.79 -0.19
C HIS A 610 13.72 -22.29 -0.17
N ALA A 611 13.36 -23.26 -1.01
CA ALA A 611 12.02 -23.86 -0.99
C ALA A 611 11.75 -24.61 0.33
N LEU A 612 12.72 -25.40 0.82
CA LEU A 612 12.61 -26.07 2.14
C LEU A 612 12.54 -25.08 3.30
N MET A 613 13.35 -24.01 3.30
CA MET A 613 13.20 -22.90 4.24
C MET A 613 11.83 -22.23 4.12
N GLY A 614 11.28 -22.09 2.91
CA GLY A 614 9.95 -21.55 2.67
C GLY A 614 8.84 -22.40 3.26
N ILE A 615 8.94 -23.73 3.16
CA ILE A 615 8.04 -24.67 3.86
C ILE A 615 8.18 -24.48 5.38
N ALA A 616 9.40 -24.52 5.91
CA ALA A 616 9.65 -24.40 7.35
C ALA A 616 9.14 -23.08 7.95
N GLU A 617 9.39 -21.94 7.30
CA GLU A 617 8.94 -20.61 7.75
C GLU A 617 7.48 -20.28 7.34
N SER A 618 6.72 -21.25 6.82
CA SER A 618 5.35 -21.00 6.34
C SER A 618 4.38 -20.69 7.47
N ASN A 619 3.78 -19.51 7.42
CA ASN A 619 2.73 -19.08 8.33
C ASN A 619 1.32 -19.43 7.82
N THR A 620 1.20 -20.02 6.62
CA THR A 620 -0.09 -20.38 6.00
C THR A 620 -0.02 -21.74 5.30
N LYS A 621 -1.16 -22.41 5.18
CA LYS A 621 -1.26 -23.75 4.57
C LYS A 621 -0.93 -23.73 3.08
N LEU A 622 -1.51 -22.76 2.36
CA LEU A 622 -1.27 -22.57 0.94
C LEU A 622 0.20 -22.24 0.65
N GLN A 623 0.85 -21.44 1.50
CA GLN A 623 2.27 -21.12 1.39
C GLN A 623 3.15 -22.38 1.47
N ALA A 624 2.95 -23.19 2.51
CA ALA A 624 3.70 -24.44 2.69
C ALA A 624 3.46 -25.40 1.52
N ARG A 625 2.21 -25.50 1.05
CA ARG A 625 1.83 -26.31 -0.11
C ARG A 625 2.52 -25.83 -1.39
N LEU A 626 2.52 -24.53 -1.68
CA LEU A 626 3.13 -23.96 -2.89
C LEU A 626 4.67 -24.09 -2.89
N PHE A 627 5.34 -23.90 -1.74
CA PHE A 627 6.78 -24.16 -1.66
C PHE A 627 7.10 -25.66 -1.81
N ARG A 628 6.25 -26.58 -1.32
CA ARG A 628 6.41 -28.04 -1.55
C ARG A 628 6.16 -28.43 -3.00
N GLU A 629 5.06 -27.94 -3.61
CA GLU A 629 4.78 -28.10 -5.05
C GLU A 629 5.99 -27.69 -5.89
N PHE A 630 6.60 -26.53 -5.59
CA PHE A 630 7.80 -26.07 -6.28
C PHE A 630 9.03 -26.96 -6.01
N TYR A 631 9.30 -27.31 -4.75
CA TYR A 631 10.44 -28.16 -4.37
C TYR A 631 10.43 -29.51 -5.11
N ASP A 632 9.26 -30.16 -5.16
CA ASP A 632 9.08 -31.50 -5.75
C ASP A 632 9.33 -31.53 -7.27
N VAL A 633 9.14 -30.40 -7.97
CA VAL A 633 9.31 -30.27 -9.44
C VAL A 633 10.56 -29.50 -9.87
N CYS A 634 11.29 -28.89 -8.92
CA CYS A 634 12.45 -28.06 -9.22
C CYS A 634 13.58 -28.90 -9.85
N CYS A 635 14.28 -28.45 -10.90
CA CYS A 635 14.35 -27.08 -11.41
C CYS A 635 14.46 -27.03 -12.95
N ASP A 636 13.84 -28.01 -13.63
CA ASP A 636 13.92 -28.13 -15.09
C ASP A 636 12.94 -27.18 -15.80
N LYS A 637 13.47 -26.23 -16.57
CA LYS A 637 12.65 -25.26 -17.32
C LYS A 637 11.87 -25.90 -18.47
N ASP A 638 12.34 -27.02 -19.00
CA ASP A 638 11.62 -27.80 -20.02
C ASP A 638 10.43 -28.57 -19.42
N TYR A 639 10.21 -28.50 -18.11
CA TYR A 639 9.08 -29.14 -17.42
C TYR A 639 7.97 -28.16 -17.08
N ASP A 640 6.77 -28.38 -17.65
CA ASP A 640 5.59 -27.51 -17.50
C ASP A 640 5.19 -27.30 -16.04
N ASN A 641 5.29 -28.35 -15.22
CA ASN A 641 4.96 -28.29 -13.80
C ASN A 641 5.91 -27.36 -13.02
N TYR A 642 7.18 -27.23 -13.42
CA TYR A 642 8.10 -26.27 -12.81
C TYR A 642 7.68 -24.82 -13.07
N ARG A 643 7.40 -24.49 -14.34
CA ARG A 643 6.93 -23.15 -14.74
C ARG A 643 5.62 -22.80 -14.03
N LEU A 644 4.69 -23.75 -13.96
CA LEU A 644 3.39 -23.61 -13.31
C LEU A 644 3.48 -23.44 -11.78
N ALA A 645 4.26 -24.29 -11.10
CA ALA A 645 4.47 -24.18 -9.65
C ALA A 645 5.11 -22.84 -9.26
N LEU A 646 6.12 -22.41 -10.04
CA LEU A 646 6.81 -21.13 -9.84
C LEU A 646 5.86 -19.94 -10.08
N ALA A 647 4.95 -20.03 -11.05
CA ALA A 647 3.93 -19.01 -11.32
C ALA A 647 2.89 -18.93 -10.19
N ARG A 648 2.39 -20.05 -9.66
CA ARG A 648 1.47 -20.02 -8.52
C ARG A 648 2.11 -19.43 -7.27
N LEU A 649 3.36 -19.81 -6.99
CA LEU A 649 4.11 -19.29 -5.85
C LEU A 649 4.36 -17.77 -5.99
N TYR A 650 4.60 -17.28 -7.22
CA TYR A 650 4.62 -15.86 -7.51
C TYR A 650 3.28 -15.17 -7.23
N LEU A 651 2.20 -15.66 -7.87
CA LEU A 651 0.84 -15.10 -7.77
C LEU A 651 0.27 -15.12 -6.35
N TYR A 652 0.83 -15.92 -5.43
CA TYR A 652 0.44 -15.91 -4.02
C TYR A 652 1.18 -14.86 -3.19
N HIS A 653 2.38 -14.43 -3.60
CA HIS A 653 3.27 -13.58 -2.81
C HIS A 653 3.36 -12.15 -3.31
N ILE A 654 3.46 -11.96 -4.62
CA ILE A 654 3.44 -10.69 -5.34
C ILE A 654 1.99 -10.42 -5.73
#